data_AF-A0A563VP81-F1
#
_entry.id   AF-A0A563VP81-F1
#
_cell.length_a   1.000
_cell.length_b   1.000
_cell.length_c   1.000
_cell.angle_alpha   90.00
_cell.angle_beta   90.00
_cell.angle_gamma   90.00
#
_symmetry.space_group_name_H-M   'P 1'
#
loop_
_entity.id
_entity.type
_entity.pdbx_description
1 polymer ?
#
loop_
_entity_poly.entity_id
_entity_poly.type
_entity_poly.pdbx_seq_one_letter_code
_entity_poly.pdbx_strand_id
1 'polypeptide(L)'
;MTTWTITFADTFINELLNIPKSISKKVTKKIKILEQDPISAQGDAKKLKGYGNNIYRVRLGDYRLFYSFGSGWVKLLSVRKRDDRTYELEIPEFTTPNPVPEISRSDLQPIPSSVEQKEREKTILSQKQELPEDNKSKSTTKSDLPFKFTSSLLQQWQIPQEYRQKILKVKHSDDILDLPIPDRLISRILDNCFPRDLAEIERSPEYKLTKPEDLERFVEGEIEAFLLKLDPEQEKLIDFGNNNGAILVKGGAGTGKSTLALYRVKRLLELGYTSILFTTYTKALVNYSEQLLEQLLGKTPSQLGVKVATVDSLTYQYYKDLIQQGESAIAATSTLIGQGMVTLDCSEVEFLTEEQIAQLFSCIPDTWDFVELAEVFDIDTFSTAVAEQFSKLLDRRHGRSDHKPKLSPVKKTENKALDIFKLRDEVIGDYRNYIESFLEIRDRRVDEFVKQELDRGHLWRDPLIQINPAYKKGADIDALIHDGTLHSECKKYFPDFHFYYHQEQAFRCAVKDEPYVVTTGTGSGKSFSYVVPIINDLVQNPQLKGIRAILVYPMNALINSQEEAIFDRLEEFKKISGKDSQIRVARYTGQESLSQKSDIQNNPPQILLTNYVMLELMLSRVHEEKFIKSPILKYLVLDELHTYRGRQGADVALVIRKLRQISHNAKQGNNIPLLCIGTSATMSTEGDRVSRKTTVAEVASKLFGVEVKPSNIIDETLEQAIKRANSTVAELTEALKNGLPTEKQQTPEAFLNHPLSKWIEMNLGLDEETSPPTPLLKGEGSNLVRKTPIPLSVGSQELAKFTGVDAQVCSDTLKQMFFWSSRIEKGLPFRLHQFISQGGSVYATLESQEKRYLTLEGQYKTTGDRLLFPLVFCRECGQDYNLIIQN
;
A
#
# COMPACT_ATOMS: atom_id res chain seq x y z
N MET A 1 16.86 30.56 -24.77
CA MET A 1 15.60 31.12 -24.25
C MET A 1 15.66 31.01 -22.74
N THR A 2 15.56 32.11 -22.01
CA THR A 2 15.49 32.09 -20.54
C THR A 2 14.23 31.34 -20.13
N THR A 3 14.33 30.29 -19.33
CA THR A 3 13.18 29.58 -18.76
C THR A 3 12.89 30.17 -17.38
N TRP A 4 11.64 30.54 -17.11
CA TRP A 4 11.23 31.10 -15.83
C TRP A 4 10.75 30.00 -14.90
N THR A 5 11.25 30.01 -13.67
CA THR A 5 10.87 29.03 -12.65
C THR A 5 9.45 29.30 -12.17
N ILE A 6 8.56 28.31 -12.33
CA ILE A 6 7.17 28.41 -11.85
C ILE A 6 7.11 28.08 -10.36
N THR A 7 6.48 28.97 -9.61
CA THR A 7 6.11 28.79 -8.21
C THR A 7 4.63 29.11 -8.04
N PHE A 8 4.01 28.68 -6.95
CA PHE A 8 2.59 28.91 -6.68
C PHE A 8 2.40 29.46 -5.27
N ALA A 9 1.34 30.26 -5.07
CA ALA A 9 0.89 30.66 -3.74
C ALA A 9 0.25 29.46 -3.01
N ASP A 10 0.29 29.46 -1.69
CA ASP A 10 -0.18 28.32 -0.88
C ASP A 10 -1.68 28.04 -1.08
N THR A 11 -2.46 29.05 -1.44
CA THR A 11 -3.90 28.93 -1.74
C THR A 11 -4.19 28.47 -3.17
N PHE A 12 -3.21 28.55 -4.08
CA PHE A 12 -3.40 28.29 -5.51
C PHE A 12 -3.80 26.84 -5.81
N ILE A 13 -3.18 25.88 -5.11
CA ILE A 13 -3.46 24.45 -5.30
C ILE A 13 -4.89 24.12 -4.87
N ASN A 14 -5.34 24.67 -3.74
CA ASN A 14 -6.70 24.47 -3.26
C ASN A 14 -7.74 25.10 -4.21
N GLU A 15 -7.45 26.27 -4.79
CA GLU A 15 -8.30 26.86 -5.83
C GLU A 15 -8.32 26.02 -7.12
N LEU A 16 -7.18 25.46 -7.53
CA LEU A 16 -7.05 24.61 -8.72
C LEU A 16 -7.80 23.27 -8.57
N LEU A 17 -7.88 22.72 -7.36
CA LEU A 17 -8.62 21.49 -7.07
C LEU A 17 -10.14 21.72 -7.12
N ASN A 18 -10.60 22.94 -6.84
CA ASN A 18 -12.01 23.30 -6.77
C ASN A 18 -12.62 23.78 -8.11
N ILE A 19 -11.86 23.78 -9.21
CA ILE A 19 -12.36 24.14 -10.54
C ILE A 19 -12.60 22.90 -11.42
N PRO A 20 -13.53 22.97 -12.40
CA PRO A 20 -13.83 21.83 -13.27
C PRO A 20 -12.58 21.26 -13.97
N LYS A 21 -12.48 19.93 -14.07
CA LYS A 21 -11.33 19.22 -14.68
C LYS A 21 -10.94 19.74 -16.07
N SER A 22 -11.92 20.19 -16.88
CA SER A 22 -11.69 20.78 -18.20
C SER A 22 -10.96 22.13 -18.17
N ILE A 23 -11.08 22.89 -17.08
CA ILE A 23 -10.37 24.15 -16.85
C ILE A 23 -9.00 23.88 -16.23
N SER A 24 -8.88 22.92 -15.30
CA SER A 24 -7.58 22.51 -14.73
C SER A 24 -6.58 22.08 -15.82
N LYS A 25 -7.02 21.27 -16.81
CA LYS A 25 -6.20 20.94 -18.00
C LYS A 25 -5.73 22.18 -18.78
N LYS A 26 -6.55 23.23 -18.85
CA LYS A 26 -6.19 24.50 -19.52
C LYS A 26 -5.20 25.32 -18.69
N VAL A 27 -5.28 25.28 -17.36
CA VAL A 27 -4.30 25.88 -16.45
C VAL A 27 -2.92 25.25 -16.69
N THR A 28 -2.82 23.92 -16.68
CA THR A 28 -1.55 23.20 -16.94
C THR A 28 -0.93 23.57 -18.29
N LYS A 29 -1.76 23.70 -19.34
CA LYS A 29 -1.28 24.14 -20.66
C LYS A 29 -0.74 25.58 -20.65
N LYS A 30 -1.37 26.47 -19.88
CA LYS A 30 -0.98 27.88 -19.80
C LYS A 30 0.23 28.11 -18.90
N ILE A 31 0.45 27.26 -17.89
CA ILE A 31 1.68 27.25 -17.08
C ILE A 31 2.92 27.00 -17.96
N LYS A 32 2.87 26.00 -18.85
CA LYS A 32 3.97 25.73 -19.81
C LYS A 32 4.29 26.91 -20.73
N ILE A 33 3.28 27.73 -21.05
CA ILE A 33 3.47 28.95 -21.84
C ILE A 33 4.14 30.05 -21.00
N LEU A 34 3.72 30.22 -19.74
CA LEU A 34 4.30 31.21 -18.82
C LEU A 34 5.75 30.87 -18.42
N GLU A 35 6.12 29.60 -18.42
CA GLU A 35 7.50 29.14 -18.19
C GLU A 35 8.48 29.61 -19.28
N GLN A 36 7.97 29.88 -20.49
CA GLN A 36 8.76 30.28 -21.65
C GLN A 36 8.59 31.76 -22.03
N ASP A 37 7.41 32.34 -21.80
CA ASP A 37 7.09 33.74 -22.08
C ASP A 37 6.02 34.28 -21.11
N PRO A 38 6.41 34.67 -19.89
CA PRO A 38 5.47 35.21 -18.92
C PRO A 38 5.06 36.66 -19.19
N ILE A 39 5.80 37.37 -20.06
CA ILE A 39 5.59 38.79 -20.37
C ILE A 39 4.41 38.94 -21.32
N SER A 40 4.38 38.18 -22.41
CA SER A 40 3.28 38.25 -23.38
C SER A 40 2.24 37.15 -23.15
N ALA A 41 2.64 35.99 -22.62
CA ALA A 41 1.83 34.76 -22.55
C ALA A 41 1.15 34.40 -23.89
N GLN A 42 1.83 34.67 -25.01
CA GLN A 42 1.33 34.63 -26.38
C GLN A 42 0.23 35.68 -26.67
N GLY A 43 0.37 36.89 -26.13
CA GLY A 43 -0.57 38.02 -26.31
C GLY A 43 -1.78 38.03 -25.37
N ASP A 44 -1.93 37.00 -24.51
CA ASP A 44 -3.08 36.87 -23.60
C ASP A 44 -2.87 37.55 -22.24
N ALA A 45 -1.64 37.92 -21.90
CA ALA A 45 -1.32 38.55 -20.62
C ALA A 45 -1.80 40.02 -20.60
N LYS A 46 -2.59 40.38 -19.58
CA LYS A 46 -2.95 41.78 -19.30
C LYS A 46 -2.56 42.17 -17.88
N LYS A 47 -1.83 43.27 -17.75
CA LYS A 47 -1.48 43.86 -16.45
C LYS A 47 -2.70 44.46 -15.78
N LEU A 48 -2.88 44.19 -14.48
CA LEU A 48 -3.91 44.82 -13.66
C LEU A 48 -3.44 46.19 -13.16
N LYS A 49 -4.30 47.21 -13.28
CA LYS A 49 -4.06 48.56 -12.77
C LYS A 49 -4.59 48.67 -11.34
N GLY A 50 -3.85 49.29 -10.43
CA GLY A 50 -4.24 49.48 -9.01
C GLY A 50 -3.60 48.54 -8.00
N TYR A 51 -2.74 47.62 -8.43
CA TYR A 51 -2.00 46.69 -7.55
C TYR A 51 -0.49 46.99 -7.60
N GLY A 52 0.17 47.07 -6.44
CA GLY A 52 1.59 47.46 -6.33
C GLY A 52 2.61 46.47 -6.92
N ASN A 53 2.30 45.16 -6.90
CA ASN A 53 3.29 44.09 -7.15
C ASN A 53 3.26 43.49 -8.57
N ASN A 54 3.04 44.32 -9.61
CA ASN A 54 3.08 43.90 -11.02
C ASN A 54 2.28 42.60 -11.31
N ILE A 55 0.97 42.63 -11.06
CA ILE A 55 0.10 41.45 -11.24
C ILE A 55 -0.48 41.41 -12.65
N TYR A 56 -0.46 40.23 -13.25
CA TYR A 56 -0.94 39.93 -14.59
C TYR A 56 -2.06 38.90 -14.54
N ARG A 57 -2.94 38.93 -15.55
CA ARG A 57 -4.00 37.94 -15.72
C ARG A 57 -4.00 37.37 -17.13
N VAL A 58 -4.36 36.09 -17.23
CA VAL A 58 -4.53 35.35 -18.48
C VAL A 58 -5.89 34.64 -18.49
N ARG A 59 -6.54 34.61 -19.67
CA ARG A 59 -7.89 34.06 -19.84
C ARG A 59 -7.86 32.54 -20.04
N LEU A 60 -8.77 31.84 -19.36
CA LEU A 60 -8.97 30.39 -19.44
C LEU A 60 -10.46 30.08 -19.70
N GLY A 61 -11.04 30.68 -20.74
CA GLY A 61 -12.49 30.61 -20.98
C GLY A 61 -13.27 31.54 -20.03
N ASP A 62 -14.10 30.95 -19.18
CA ASP A 62 -14.86 31.63 -18.11
C ASP A 62 -14.08 31.77 -16.81
N TYR A 63 -12.81 31.37 -16.80
CA TYR A 63 -11.91 31.51 -15.65
C TYR A 63 -10.73 32.42 -16.00
N ARG A 64 -10.08 32.97 -14.98
CA ARG A 64 -8.86 33.78 -15.11
C ARG A 64 -7.79 33.26 -14.16
N LEU A 65 -6.58 33.13 -14.69
CA LEU A 65 -5.36 32.84 -13.94
C LEU A 65 -4.66 34.16 -13.64
N PHE A 66 -4.38 34.41 -12.36
CA PHE A 66 -3.63 35.56 -11.87
C PHE A 66 -2.21 35.11 -11.49
N TYR A 67 -1.21 35.88 -11.91
CA TYR A 67 0.19 35.58 -11.64
C TYR A 67 1.03 36.86 -11.59
N SER A 68 2.21 36.79 -10.98
CA SER A 68 3.24 37.82 -11.05
C SER A 68 4.56 37.20 -11.50
N PHE A 69 5.50 38.00 -11.99
CA PHE A 69 6.79 37.50 -12.47
C PHE A 69 7.90 38.53 -12.28
N GLY A 70 9.14 38.05 -12.21
CA GLY A 70 10.36 38.86 -12.01
C GLY A 70 11.58 38.24 -12.70
N SER A 71 12.79 38.56 -12.22
CA SER A 71 14.08 38.13 -12.79
C SER A 71 14.27 36.60 -12.75
N GLY A 72 13.64 35.88 -13.68
CA GLY A 72 13.75 34.43 -13.85
C GLY A 72 12.70 33.57 -13.12
N TRP A 73 11.67 34.18 -12.53
CA TRP A 73 10.59 33.44 -11.84
C TRP A 73 9.19 33.93 -12.22
N VAL A 74 8.22 33.04 -12.09
CA VAL A 74 6.78 33.29 -12.24
C VAL A 74 6.08 32.69 -11.02
N LYS A 75 5.25 33.48 -10.34
CA LYS A 75 4.44 33.03 -9.21
C LYS A 75 2.96 33.06 -9.57
N LEU A 76 2.34 31.88 -9.58
CA LEU A 76 0.90 31.71 -9.80
C LEU A 76 0.16 32.03 -8.51
N LEU A 77 -0.76 32.99 -8.57
CA LEU A 77 -1.39 33.56 -7.38
C LEU A 77 -2.79 32.98 -7.15
N SER A 78 -3.63 32.88 -8.20
CA SER A 78 -5.02 32.45 -8.05
C SER A 78 -5.67 32.04 -9.38
N VAL A 79 -6.67 31.15 -9.35
CA VAL A 79 -7.54 30.83 -10.51
C VAL A 79 -9.01 31.00 -10.12
N ARG A 80 -9.71 31.96 -10.75
CA ARG A 80 -11.09 32.32 -10.36
C ARG A 80 -12.04 32.36 -11.56
N LYS A 81 -13.33 32.08 -11.31
CA LYS A 81 -14.40 32.23 -12.31
C LYS A 81 -14.63 33.72 -12.59
N ARG A 82 -14.97 34.06 -13.83
CA ARG A 82 -15.22 35.42 -14.29
C ARG A 82 -16.68 35.80 -14.00
N ASP A 83 -16.92 36.39 -12.85
CA ASP A 83 -18.17 37.03 -12.43
C ASP A 83 -17.93 38.43 -11.84
N ASP A 84 -18.98 39.10 -11.36
CA ASP A 84 -18.89 40.46 -10.81
C ASP A 84 -17.98 40.54 -9.55
N ARG A 85 -17.78 39.42 -8.85
CA ARG A 85 -16.97 39.31 -7.62
C ARG A 85 -15.50 38.98 -7.89
N THR A 86 -15.11 38.75 -9.16
CA THR A 86 -13.75 38.33 -9.55
C THR A 86 -12.63 39.22 -8.98
N TYR A 87 -12.92 40.51 -8.75
CA TYR A 87 -11.96 41.51 -8.25
C TYR A 87 -12.30 42.05 -6.86
N GLU A 88 -13.35 41.55 -6.22
CA GLU A 88 -13.82 42.01 -4.90
C GLU A 88 -13.08 41.30 -3.75
N LEU A 89 -12.52 40.11 -4.01
CA LEU A 89 -11.70 39.35 -3.04
C LEU A 89 -10.22 39.70 -3.19
N GLU A 90 -9.55 40.02 -2.09
CA GLU A 90 -8.12 40.35 -2.05
C GLU A 90 -7.28 39.25 -2.76
N ILE A 91 -6.36 39.70 -3.62
CA ILE A 91 -5.35 38.82 -4.23
C ILE A 91 -4.24 38.67 -3.18
N PRO A 92 -3.82 37.45 -2.82
CA PRO A 92 -2.85 37.25 -1.73
C PRO A 92 -1.61 38.13 -1.91
N GLU A 93 -1.26 38.91 -0.88
CA GLU A 93 0.01 39.64 -0.89
C GLU A 93 1.17 38.64 -0.93
N PHE A 94 2.13 38.90 -1.79
CA PHE A 94 3.34 38.10 -1.88
C PHE A 94 4.56 39.00 -1.73
N THR A 95 5.53 38.54 -0.94
CA THR A 95 6.86 39.14 -0.84
C THR A 95 7.70 38.71 -2.04
N THR A 96 8.33 39.67 -2.71
CA THR A 96 9.33 39.39 -3.75
C THR A 96 10.49 38.60 -3.15
N PRO A 97 10.96 37.51 -3.77
CA PRO A 97 12.21 36.88 -3.35
C PRO A 97 13.34 37.92 -3.39
N ASN A 98 14.12 38.05 -2.31
CA ASN A 98 15.27 38.97 -2.28
C ASN A 98 16.23 38.62 -3.45
N PRO A 99 16.76 39.62 -4.17
CA PRO A 99 17.80 39.35 -5.15
C PRO A 99 19.02 38.79 -4.43
N VAL A 100 19.70 37.84 -5.08
CA VAL A 100 20.97 37.27 -4.61
C VAL A 100 21.97 38.42 -4.41
N PRO A 101 22.65 38.53 -3.25
CA PRO A 101 23.67 39.55 -3.08
C PRO A 101 24.83 39.27 -4.06
N GLU A 102 25.22 40.28 -4.83
CA GLU A 102 26.42 40.22 -5.67
C GLU A 102 27.67 40.16 -4.77
N ILE A 103 28.26 38.97 -4.66
CA ILE A 103 29.56 38.81 -4.01
C ILE A 103 30.63 39.18 -5.04
N SER A 104 31.27 40.34 -4.86
CA SER A 104 32.45 40.75 -5.61
C SER A 104 33.64 39.85 -5.25
N ARG A 105 34.47 39.53 -6.25
CA ARG A 105 35.62 38.60 -6.18
C ARG A 105 36.80 39.09 -5.30
N SER A 106 36.65 40.11 -4.48
CA SER A 106 37.75 40.74 -3.72
C SER A 106 37.88 40.32 -2.26
N ASP A 107 36.91 39.64 -1.66
CA ASP A 107 36.88 39.47 -0.19
C ASP A 107 37.23 38.04 0.26
N LEU A 108 38.25 37.44 -0.36
CA LEU A 108 38.90 36.23 0.14
C LEU A 108 40.05 36.59 1.09
N GLN A 109 39.92 36.24 2.38
CA GLN A 109 41.07 36.04 3.27
C GLN A 109 40.95 34.73 4.07
N PRO A 110 42.09 34.07 4.39
CA PRO A 110 42.13 32.67 4.80
C PRO A 110 41.83 32.41 6.28
N ILE A 111 41.33 31.21 6.55
CA ILE A 111 41.00 30.66 7.87
C ILE A 111 42.29 30.33 8.67
N PRO A 112 42.41 30.67 9.97
CA PRO A 112 43.47 30.12 10.82
C PRO A 112 43.14 28.71 11.34
N SER A 113 44.20 27.93 11.45
CA SER A 113 44.26 26.48 11.65
C SER A 113 43.72 25.90 12.98
N SER A 114 43.29 24.65 12.85
CA SER A 114 42.87 23.65 13.83
C SER A 114 43.82 23.43 15.03
N VAL A 115 43.51 24.02 16.20
CA VAL A 115 44.01 23.56 17.51
C VAL A 115 42.94 23.58 18.63
N GLU A 116 41.84 24.32 18.52
CA GLU A 116 40.93 24.51 19.68
C GLU A 116 39.74 23.51 19.82
N GLN A 117 39.63 22.49 18.96
CA GLN A 117 38.52 21.52 19.05
C GLN A 117 38.82 20.24 19.86
N LYS A 118 40.04 20.04 20.37
CA LYS A 118 40.42 18.81 21.09
C LYS A 118 40.16 18.78 22.61
N GLU A 119 39.63 19.85 23.19
CA GLU A 119 39.39 19.91 24.65
C GLU A 119 37.91 19.80 25.09
N ARG A 120 36.95 19.77 24.16
CA ARG A 120 35.52 19.64 24.51
C ARG A 120 34.94 18.21 24.49
N GLU A 121 35.67 17.23 23.97
CA GLU A 121 35.17 15.84 23.85
C GLU A 121 35.57 14.92 25.03
N LYS A 122 36.34 15.41 26.02
CA LYS A 122 36.78 14.59 27.17
C LYS A 122 35.88 14.63 28.41
N THR A 123 34.78 15.39 28.39
CA THR A 123 33.97 15.62 29.61
C THR A 123 32.65 14.82 29.66
N ILE A 124 32.31 14.05 28.62
CA ILE A 124 31.00 13.34 28.54
C ILE A 124 31.12 11.81 28.78
N LEU A 125 32.34 11.27 28.85
CA LEU A 125 32.61 9.87 29.21
C LEU A 125 33.07 9.72 30.67
N SER A 126 32.24 10.13 31.64
CA SER A 126 32.39 9.68 33.03
C SER A 126 31.12 9.91 33.85
N GLN A 127 30.17 8.98 33.77
CA GLN A 127 29.22 8.69 34.87
C GLN A 127 28.49 7.36 34.57
N LYS A 128 29.10 6.26 35.04
CA LYS A 128 28.44 4.98 35.32
C LYS A 128 28.07 4.97 36.80
N GLN A 129 26.81 4.72 37.14
CA GLN A 129 26.34 4.28 38.47
C GLN A 129 25.23 3.25 38.21
N GLU A 130 25.52 1.95 38.34
CA GLU A 130 25.32 1.09 39.53
C GLU A 130 23.84 0.86 39.89
N LEU A 131 23.39 -0.38 39.62
CA LEU A 131 22.12 -0.97 40.05
C LEU A 131 22.21 -1.42 41.51
N PRO A 132 21.13 -1.34 42.31
CA PRO A 132 20.97 -2.15 43.51
C PRO A 132 20.07 -3.37 43.26
N GLU A 133 20.54 -4.54 43.69
CA GLU A 133 19.79 -5.80 43.77
C GLU A 133 18.91 -5.91 45.03
N ASP A 134 17.80 -6.63 44.84
CA ASP A 134 17.00 -7.45 45.77
C ASP A 134 16.21 -6.82 46.94
N ASN A 135 14.87 -6.92 46.84
CA ASN A 135 14.15 -7.89 47.69
C ASN A 135 12.75 -8.27 47.19
N LYS A 136 12.47 -9.58 47.28
CA LYS A 136 11.28 -10.32 46.83
C LYS A 136 10.05 -10.08 47.73
N SER A 137 8.86 -9.94 47.14
CA SER A 137 7.70 -10.84 47.42
C SER A 137 6.46 -10.54 46.55
N LYS A 138 6.17 -11.53 45.70
CA LYS A 138 4.97 -11.95 44.97
C LYS A 138 3.61 -11.27 45.26
N SER A 139 2.90 -10.95 44.18
CA SER A 139 1.66 -11.65 43.77
C SER A 139 1.09 -11.06 42.46
N THR A 140 1.78 -11.24 41.34
CA THR A 140 1.21 -11.05 40.00
C THR A 140 0.74 -12.41 39.49
N THR A 141 -0.55 -12.52 39.16
CA THR A 141 -1.13 -13.64 38.43
C THR A 141 -0.45 -13.71 37.06
N LYS A 142 0.48 -14.66 36.90
CA LYS A 142 1.21 -14.90 35.66
C LYS A 142 0.23 -15.38 34.58
N SER A 143 0.33 -14.86 33.36
CA SER A 143 -0.51 -15.29 32.24
C SER A 143 -0.19 -16.71 31.83
N ASP A 144 -1.24 -17.53 31.73
CA ASP A 144 -1.12 -18.93 31.35
C ASP A 144 -0.68 -19.08 29.89
N LEU A 145 0.06 -20.15 29.62
CA LEU A 145 0.44 -20.51 28.26
C LEU A 145 -0.81 -20.88 27.44
N PRO A 146 -0.90 -20.47 26.16
CA PRO A 146 -2.04 -20.80 25.29
C PRO A 146 -2.25 -22.31 25.15
N PHE A 147 -1.20 -23.11 25.36
CA PHE A 147 -1.24 -24.57 25.47
C PHE A 147 0.00 -25.06 26.22
N LYS A 148 -0.05 -26.30 26.72
CA LYS A 148 1.10 -26.92 27.40
C LYS A 148 2.15 -27.35 26.38
N PHE A 149 3.41 -27.02 26.65
CA PHE A 149 4.52 -27.55 25.85
C PHE A 149 4.60 -29.07 26.00
N THR A 150 4.60 -29.77 24.86
CA THR A 150 4.88 -31.20 24.79
C THR A 150 6.17 -31.42 24.03
N SER A 151 6.82 -32.56 24.28
CA SER A 151 8.06 -32.90 23.58
C SER A 151 7.87 -32.96 22.06
N SER A 152 6.69 -33.38 21.60
CA SER A 152 6.31 -33.39 20.19
C SER A 152 6.12 -31.97 19.64
N LEU A 153 5.52 -31.05 20.40
CA LEU A 153 5.32 -29.67 19.99
C LEU A 153 6.63 -28.89 19.92
N LEU A 154 7.51 -29.05 20.91
CA LEU A 154 8.85 -28.44 20.88
C LEU A 154 9.75 -29.03 19.79
N GLN A 155 9.49 -30.28 19.40
CA GLN A 155 10.10 -30.90 18.23
C GLN A 155 9.55 -30.29 16.94
N GLN A 156 8.23 -30.05 16.86
CA GLN A 156 7.57 -29.39 15.73
C GLN A 156 8.07 -27.95 15.56
N TRP A 157 8.34 -27.23 16.64
CA TRP A 157 8.91 -25.88 16.62
C TRP A 157 10.44 -25.83 16.56
N GLN A 158 11.07 -26.98 16.30
CA GLN A 158 12.49 -27.05 16.02
C GLN A 158 13.37 -26.48 17.15
N ILE A 159 12.95 -26.72 18.39
CA ILE A 159 13.77 -26.45 19.57
C ILE A 159 14.79 -27.59 19.72
N PRO A 160 16.11 -27.31 19.81
CA PRO A 160 17.15 -28.31 20.02
C PRO A 160 16.89 -29.14 21.30
N GLN A 161 17.19 -30.44 21.24
CA GLN A 161 16.85 -31.39 22.31
C GLN A 161 17.45 -31.00 23.68
N GLU A 162 18.63 -30.38 23.67
CA GLU A 162 19.32 -29.83 24.85
C GLU A 162 18.53 -28.76 25.61
N TYR A 163 17.62 -28.04 24.93
CA TYR A 163 16.80 -26.99 25.53
C TYR A 163 15.36 -27.43 25.86
N ARG A 164 14.87 -28.53 25.26
CA ARG A 164 13.48 -28.99 25.42
C ARG A 164 13.10 -29.25 26.87
N GLN A 165 13.98 -29.89 27.65
CA GLN A 165 13.69 -30.18 29.06
C GLN A 165 13.55 -28.91 29.92
N LYS A 166 14.15 -27.79 29.51
CA LYS A 166 14.01 -26.50 30.20
C LYS A 166 12.67 -25.85 29.83
N ILE A 167 12.28 -25.91 28.56
CA ILE A 167 11.04 -25.32 28.06
C ILE A 167 9.80 -26.10 28.54
N LEU A 168 9.87 -27.43 28.65
CA LEU A 168 8.77 -28.25 29.21
C LEU A 168 8.43 -27.91 30.66
N LYS A 169 9.32 -27.22 31.38
CA LYS A 169 9.11 -26.80 32.78
C LYS A 169 8.44 -25.43 32.90
N VAL A 170 8.31 -24.69 31.79
CA VAL A 170 7.68 -23.37 31.73
C VAL A 170 6.18 -23.53 31.95
N LYS A 171 5.61 -22.73 32.85
CA LYS A 171 4.19 -22.80 33.20
C LYS A 171 3.41 -21.56 32.72
N HIS A 172 4.09 -20.44 32.56
CA HIS A 172 3.47 -19.17 32.19
C HIS A 172 4.22 -18.49 31.03
N SER A 173 3.55 -17.63 30.28
CA SER A 173 4.12 -16.98 29.07
C SER A 173 5.37 -16.16 29.38
N ASP A 174 5.39 -15.49 30.53
CA ASP A 174 6.49 -14.60 30.92
C ASP A 174 7.76 -15.39 31.25
N ASP A 175 7.60 -16.64 31.71
CA ASP A 175 8.71 -17.54 32.02
C ASP A 175 9.48 -17.97 30.75
N ILE A 176 8.95 -17.72 29.54
CA ILE A 176 9.65 -17.99 28.26
C ILE A 176 10.82 -17.02 28.05
N LEU A 177 10.66 -15.76 28.47
CA LEU A 177 11.66 -14.70 28.27
C LEU A 177 12.90 -14.89 29.17
N ASP A 178 12.71 -15.54 30.32
CA ASP A 178 13.77 -15.82 31.29
C ASP A 178 14.47 -17.17 31.06
N LEU A 179 14.16 -17.88 29.96
CA LEU A 179 14.78 -19.15 29.64
C LEU A 179 16.27 -18.95 29.30
N PRO A 180 17.20 -19.73 29.92
CA PRO A 180 18.61 -19.66 29.61
C PRO A 180 18.91 -20.44 28.31
N ILE A 181 18.38 -19.93 27.19
CA ILE A 181 18.49 -20.45 25.83
C ILE A 181 18.75 -19.26 24.88
N PRO A 182 19.36 -19.47 23.70
CA PRO A 182 19.61 -18.39 22.74
C PRO A 182 18.35 -17.59 22.38
N ASP A 183 18.46 -16.26 22.28
CA ASP A 183 17.34 -15.33 22.00
C ASP A 183 16.56 -15.70 20.74
N ARG A 184 17.25 -16.21 19.71
CA ARG A 184 16.62 -16.70 18.47
C ARG A 184 15.61 -17.82 18.71
N LEU A 185 15.84 -18.67 19.71
CA LEU A 185 14.92 -19.73 20.11
C LEU A 185 13.77 -19.18 20.96
N ILE A 186 14.04 -18.18 21.81
CA ILE A 186 13.00 -17.47 22.57
C ILE A 186 12.02 -16.80 21.60
N SER A 187 12.51 -16.02 20.62
CA SER A 187 11.66 -15.41 19.59
C SER A 187 10.85 -16.45 18.81
N ARG A 188 11.47 -17.59 18.44
CA ARG A 188 10.77 -18.68 17.76
C ARG A 188 9.66 -19.30 18.61
N ILE A 189 9.88 -19.51 19.91
CA ILE A 189 8.86 -20.03 20.82
C ILE A 189 7.72 -19.02 20.92
N LEU A 190 8.02 -17.72 21.03
CA LEU A 190 7.02 -16.67 21.08
C LEU A 190 6.21 -16.56 19.78
N ASP A 191 6.86 -16.57 18.62
CA ASP A 191 6.19 -16.50 17.31
C ASP A 191 5.24 -17.70 17.07
N ASN A 192 5.59 -18.88 17.60
CA ASN A 192 4.73 -20.08 17.48
C ASN A 192 3.66 -20.17 18.57
N CYS A 193 3.93 -19.66 19.78
CA CYS A 193 2.92 -19.51 20.83
C CYS A 193 1.89 -18.44 20.48
N PHE A 194 2.32 -17.40 19.75
CA PHE A 194 1.55 -16.20 19.49
C PHE A 194 1.73 -15.77 18.02
N PRO A 195 1.22 -16.55 17.04
CA PRO A 195 1.27 -16.17 15.64
C PRO A 195 0.54 -14.84 15.39
N ARG A 196 1.07 -14.03 14.47
CA ARG A 196 0.49 -12.72 14.11
C ARG A 196 -0.84 -12.89 13.39
N ASP A 197 -1.81 -12.07 13.76
CA ASP A 197 -3.17 -12.10 13.21
C ASP A 197 -3.17 -11.52 11.77
N LEU A 198 -3.99 -12.09 10.89
CA LEU A 198 -4.25 -11.56 9.54
C LEU A 198 -4.68 -10.09 9.57
N ALA A 199 -5.42 -9.69 10.60
CA ALA A 199 -5.83 -8.32 10.84
C ALA A 199 -4.67 -7.38 11.28
N GLU A 200 -3.55 -7.94 11.73
CA GLU A 200 -2.34 -7.20 12.09
C GLU A 200 -1.49 -6.91 10.84
N ILE A 201 -1.50 -7.83 9.86
CA ILE A 201 -0.82 -7.70 8.56
C ILE A 201 -1.53 -6.67 7.66
N GLU A 202 -2.87 -6.64 7.65
CA GLU A 202 -3.70 -5.64 6.93
C GLU A 202 -3.42 -4.17 7.32
N ARG A 203 -2.69 -3.95 8.41
CA ARG A 203 -2.46 -2.65 9.02
C ARG A 203 -1.03 -2.14 8.91
N SER A 204 -0.17 -2.88 8.21
CA SER A 204 1.17 -2.39 7.85
C SER A 204 1.04 -1.28 6.80
N PRO A 205 1.44 -0.02 7.10
CA PRO A 205 1.28 1.14 6.20
C PRO A 205 2.06 1.02 4.88
N GLU A 206 3.00 0.08 4.82
CA GLU A 206 3.89 -0.15 3.68
C GLU A 206 3.16 -0.76 2.46
N TYR A 207 1.93 -1.25 2.64
CA TYR A 207 1.17 -1.98 1.61
C TYR A 207 -0.25 -1.45 1.34
N LYS A 208 -0.59 -0.21 1.74
CA LYS A 208 -1.94 0.37 1.60
C LYS A 208 -1.96 1.49 0.55
N LEU A 209 -2.71 1.31 -0.55
CA LEU A 209 -2.91 2.32 -1.60
C LEU A 209 -3.99 3.34 -1.16
N THR A 210 -3.79 4.64 -1.43
CA THR A 210 -4.55 5.73 -0.78
C THR A 210 -5.30 6.68 -1.72
N LYS A 211 -5.22 6.54 -3.05
CA LYS A 211 -5.98 7.38 -4.00
C LYS A 211 -6.67 6.59 -5.12
N PRO A 212 -7.81 7.03 -5.65
CA PRO A 212 -8.45 6.43 -6.84
C PRO A 212 -7.58 6.49 -8.09
N GLU A 213 -6.74 7.53 -8.25
CA GLU A 213 -5.78 7.61 -9.35
C GLU A 213 -4.66 6.56 -9.24
N ASP A 214 -4.40 6.02 -8.04
CA ASP A 214 -3.45 4.91 -7.86
C ASP A 214 -4.04 3.61 -8.44
N LEU A 215 -5.37 3.49 -8.50
CA LEU A 215 -6.08 2.37 -9.13
C LEU A 215 -6.07 2.51 -10.66
N GLU A 216 -6.20 3.73 -11.19
CA GLU A 216 -6.08 4.00 -12.63
C GLU A 216 -4.66 3.69 -13.14
N ARG A 217 -3.62 4.02 -12.38
CA ARG A 217 -2.22 3.66 -12.68
C ARG A 217 -1.93 2.16 -12.55
N PHE A 218 -2.64 1.48 -11.66
CA PHE A 218 -2.63 0.03 -11.53
C PHE A 218 -3.28 -0.66 -12.72
N VAL A 219 -4.36 -0.07 -13.26
CA VAL A 219 -5.10 -0.54 -14.44
C VAL A 219 -4.39 -0.20 -15.76
N GLU A 220 -3.50 0.80 -15.76
CA GLU A 220 -2.68 1.19 -16.91
C GLU A 220 -1.36 0.39 -17.05
N GLY A 221 -1.01 -0.49 -16.09
CA GLY A 221 -0.05 -1.58 -16.32
C GLY A 221 1.43 -1.33 -15.99
N GLU A 222 1.79 -0.49 -15.01
CA GLU A 222 3.21 -0.34 -14.62
C GLU A 222 3.43 -0.43 -13.10
N ILE A 223 3.63 -1.67 -12.61
CA ILE A 223 4.16 -1.98 -11.26
C ILE A 223 5.47 -1.21 -10.96
N GLU A 224 6.21 -0.85 -12.01
CA GLU A 224 7.51 -0.19 -11.99
C GLU A 224 7.46 1.26 -11.44
N ALA A 225 6.36 1.98 -11.66
CA ALA A 225 6.18 3.35 -11.16
C ALA A 225 5.99 3.42 -9.62
N PHE A 226 5.55 2.31 -9.00
CA PHE A 226 5.45 2.17 -7.55
C PHE A 226 6.83 1.94 -6.90
N LEU A 227 7.72 1.24 -7.60
CA LEU A 227 9.07 0.88 -7.14
C LEU A 227 10.05 2.08 -7.14
N LEU A 228 9.68 3.15 -7.85
CA LEU A 228 10.42 4.42 -7.93
C LEU A 228 9.99 5.45 -6.89
N LYS A 229 9.11 5.13 -5.92
CA LYS A 229 8.72 6.10 -4.89
C LYS A 229 9.75 6.16 -3.77
N LEU A 230 10.32 7.35 -3.54
CA LEU A 230 11.15 7.62 -2.36
C LEU A 230 10.30 8.07 -1.16
N ASP A 231 10.67 7.59 0.02
CA ASP A 231 10.18 8.09 1.30
C ASP A 231 10.87 9.43 1.66
N PRO A 232 10.22 10.36 2.38
CA PRO A 232 10.83 11.64 2.78
C PRO A 232 12.17 11.54 3.54
N GLU A 233 12.44 10.45 4.26
CA GLU A 233 13.76 10.22 4.86
C GLU A 233 14.83 9.85 3.81
N GLN A 234 14.44 9.15 2.74
CA GLN A 234 15.33 8.79 1.63
C GLN A 234 15.61 9.98 0.71
N GLU A 235 14.64 10.87 0.51
CA GLU A 235 14.83 12.10 -0.28
C GLU A 235 15.97 12.96 0.29
N LYS A 236 16.09 13.05 1.62
CA LYS A 236 17.19 13.75 2.30
C LYS A 236 18.57 13.17 1.98
N LEU A 237 18.65 11.89 1.62
CA LEU A 237 19.90 11.20 1.30
C LEU A 237 20.34 11.38 -0.15
N ILE A 238 19.45 11.85 -1.05
CA ILE A 238 19.78 12.05 -2.47
C ILE A 238 20.90 13.08 -2.63
N ASP A 239 20.88 14.16 -1.84
CA ASP A 239 21.86 15.24 -1.91
C ASP A 239 23.07 15.04 -0.97
N PHE A 240 23.03 14.01 -0.15
CA PHE A 240 24.10 13.71 0.79
C PHE A 240 25.38 13.34 0.02
N GLY A 241 26.52 13.92 0.44
CA GLY A 241 27.85 13.67 -0.15
C GLY A 241 28.08 14.16 -1.59
N ASN A 242 27.25 15.09 -2.11
CA ASN A 242 27.48 15.75 -3.41
C ASN A 242 28.84 16.46 -3.52
N ASN A 243 29.41 16.90 -2.39
CA ASN A 243 30.58 17.78 -2.37
C ASN A 243 31.86 17.16 -1.79
N ASN A 244 31.93 15.85 -1.48
CA ASN A 244 33.18 15.07 -1.31
C ASN A 244 32.94 13.64 -0.79
N GLY A 245 33.34 12.63 -1.58
CA GLY A 245 33.68 11.28 -1.09
C GLY A 245 32.68 10.16 -1.39
N ALA A 246 33.14 8.92 -1.19
CA ALA A 246 32.32 7.71 -1.29
C ALA A 246 31.30 7.64 -0.15
N ILE A 247 30.08 7.21 -0.46
CA ILE A 247 28.97 7.11 0.49
C ILE A 247 28.56 5.65 0.63
N LEU A 248 28.44 5.17 1.86
CA LEU A 248 27.90 3.85 2.17
C LEU A 248 26.55 3.98 2.88
N VAL A 249 25.48 3.55 2.20
CA VAL A 249 24.12 3.52 2.78
C VAL A 249 23.83 2.10 3.30
N LYS A 250 23.58 1.97 4.61
CA LYS A 250 23.22 0.71 5.27
C LYS A 250 21.75 0.70 5.65
N GLY A 251 21.07 -0.44 5.51
CA GLY A 251 19.66 -0.63 5.90
C GLY A 251 19.17 -2.05 5.64
N GLY A 252 18.13 -2.49 6.36
CA GLY A 252 17.52 -3.83 6.25
C GLY A 252 16.95 -4.13 4.86
N ALA A 253 16.61 -5.39 4.55
CA ALA A 253 15.97 -5.73 3.27
C ALA A 253 14.63 -4.96 3.11
N GLY A 254 14.28 -4.55 1.88
CA GLY A 254 13.04 -3.82 1.61
C GLY A 254 13.05 -2.31 1.89
N THR A 255 14.10 -1.76 2.52
CA THR A 255 14.17 -0.33 2.89
C THR A 255 14.45 0.65 1.73
N GLY A 256 14.18 0.27 0.48
CA GLY A 256 14.32 1.14 -0.72
C GLY A 256 15.73 1.60 -1.12
N LYS A 257 16.80 0.91 -0.65
CA LYS A 257 18.20 1.25 -0.98
C LYS A 257 18.48 1.29 -2.49
N SER A 258 17.92 0.33 -3.23
CA SER A 258 18.09 0.26 -4.69
C SER A 258 17.43 1.45 -5.37
N THR A 259 16.22 1.82 -4.97
CA THR A 259 15.50 3.00 -5.47
C THR A 259 16.28 4.30 -5.22
N LEU A 260 16.85 4.45 -4.02
CA LEU A 260 17.72 5.59 -3.71
C LEU A 260 18.94 5.66 -4.63
N ALA A 261 19.55 4.52 -4.98
CA ALA A 261 20.67 4.47 -5.91
C ALA A 261 20.28 4.91 -7.33
N LEU A 262 19.07 4.57 -7.82
CA LEU A 262 18.57 5.03 -9.12
C LEU A 262 18.34 6.55 -9.15
N TYR A 263 17.73 7.11 -8.09
CA TYR A 263 17.57 8.56 -7.96
C TYR A 263 18.91 9.29 -7.80
N ARG A 264 19.92 8.64 -7.24
CA ARG A 264 21.28 9.18 -7.21
C ARG A 264 21.87 9.31 -8.61
N VAL A 265 21.64 8.35 -9.50
CA VAL A 265 22.06 8.45 -10.92
C VAL A 265 21.41 9.67 -11.57
N LYS A 266 20.10 9.83 -11.42
CA LYS A 266 19.39 11.03 -11.91
C LYS A 266 19.98 12.31 -11.36
N ARG A 267 20.29 12.35 -10.07
CA ARG A 267 20.89 13.51 -9.43
C ARG A 267 22.30 13.82 -9.96
N LEU A 268 23.13 12.81 -10.18
CA LEU A 268 24.46 12.98 -10.75
C LEU A 268 24.38 13.53 -12.19
N LEU A 269 23.42 13.06 -12.99
CA LEU A 269 23.15 13.64 -14.32
C LEU A 269 22.73 15.12 -14.23
N GLU A 270 21.85 15.48 -13.28
CA GLU A 270 21.45 16.87 -13.04
C GLU A 270 22.63 17.77 -12.60
N LEU A 271 23.59 17.21 -11.87
CA LEU A 271 24.82 17.89 -11.46
C LEU A 271 25.87 17.99 -12.60
N GLY A 272 25.55 17.46 -13.79
CA GLY A 272 26.39 17.58 -14.99
C GLY A 272 27.40 16.46 -15.19
N TYR A 273 27.32 15.37 -14.42
CA TYR A 273 28.12 14.17 -14.69
C TYR A 273 27.57 13.45 -15.92
N THR A 274 28.44 13.11 -16.87
CA THR A 274 28.07 12.46 -18.14
C THR A 274 28.71 11.08 -18.32
N SER A 275 29.45 10.60 -17.31
CA SER A 275 30.02 9.25 -17.29
C SER A 275 29.74 8.65 -15.92
N ILE A 276 28.66 7.88 -15.84
CA ILE A 276 28.20 7.27 -14.60
C ILE A 276 28.20 5.76 -14.80
N LEU A 277 28.91 5.04 -13.93
CA LEU A 277 28.88 3.58 -13.90
C LEU A 277 27.97 3.12 -12.75
N PHE A 278 26.87 2.45 -13.08
CA PHE A 278 25.99 1.79 -12.12
C PHE A 278 26.26 0.29 -12.14
N THR A 279 26.84 -0.24 -11.06
CA THR A 279 27.12 -1.67 -10.96
C THR A 279 26.13 -2.40 -10.07
N THR A 280 25.80 -3.62 -10.48
CA THR A 280 24.94 -4.53 -9.71
C THR A 280 25.44 -5.97 -9.83
N TYR A 281 24.83 -6.87 -9.06
CA TYR A 281 25.34 -8.23 -8.84
C TYR A 281 24.89 -9.27 -9.87
N THR A 282 23.88 -8.98 -10.71
CA THR A 282 23.35 -9.95 -11.69
C THR A 282 22.91 -9.25 -12.98
N LYS A 283 22.95 -9.96 -14.11
CA LYS A 283 22.44 -9.46 -15.41
C LYS A 283 20.95 -9.10 -15.37
N ALA A 284 20.14 -9.89 -14.66
CA ALA A 284 18.72 -9.56 -14.46
C ALA A 284 18.54 -8.21 -13.73
N LEU A 285 19.36 -7.92 -12.72
CA LEU A 285 19.32 -6.63 -12.04
C LEU A 285 19.87 -5.50 -12.91
N VAL A 286 20.77 -5.77 -13.87
CA VAL A 286 21.21 -4.80 -14.87
C VAL A 286 20.02 -4.39 -15.72
N ASN A 287 19.39 -5.34 -16.41
CA ASN A 287 18.25 -5.08 -17.30
C ASN A 287 17.11 -4.37 -16.55
N TYR A 288 16.80 -4.84 -15.34
CA TYR A 288 15.78 -4.24 -14.50
C TYR A 288 16.13 -2.82 -14.04
N SER A 289 17.39 -2.57 -13.64
CA SER A 289 17.83 -1.22 -13.27
C SER A 289 17.86 -0.29 -14.48
N GLU A 290 18.17 -0.80 -15.67
CA GLU A 290 18.10 -0.04 -16.93
C GLU A 290 16.68 0.37 -17.27
N GLN A 291 15.72 -0.56 -17.19
CA GLN A 291 14.30 -0.26 -17.41
C GLN A 291 13.79 0.80 -16.42
N LEU A 292 14.11 0.65 -15.13
CA LEU A 292 13.71 1.63 -14.12
C LEU A 292 14.41 2.99 -14.30
N LEU A 293 15.68 3.02 -14.71
CA LEU A 293 16.38 4.26 -15.04
C LEU A 293 15.80 4.91 -16.29
N GLU A 294 15.47 4.13 -17.32
CA GLU A 294 14.86 4.64 -18.54
C GLU A 294 13.51 5.29 -18.25
N GLN A 295 12.69 4.64 -17.44
CA GLN A 295 11.41 5.17 -16.99
C GLN A 295 11.60 6.42 -16.10
N LEU A 296 12.59 6.42 -15.19
CA LEU A 296 12.88 7.54 -14.29
C LEU A 296 13.47 8.78 -15.01
N LEU A 297 14.27 8.55 -16.04
CA LEU A 297 14.99 9.57 -16.82
C LEU A 297 14.24 9.99 -18.09
N GLY A 298 13.27 9.18 -18.54
CA GLY A 298 12.51 9.37 -19.78
C GLY A 298 13.32 9.16 -21.06
N LYS A 299 14.52 8.59 -20.96
CA LYS A 299 15.46 8.28 -22.05
C LYS A 299 16.31 7.09 -21.65
N THR A 300 16.84 6.34 -22.61
CA THR A 300 17.72 5.21 -22.32
C THR A 300 18.97 5.69 -21.54
N PRO A 301 19.38 4.97 -20.48
CA PRO A 301 20.52 5.37 -19.64
C PRO A 301 21.82 5.61 -20.44
N SER A 302 22.06 4.79 -21.46
CA SER A 302 23.22 4.90 -22.35
C SER A 302 23.29 6.23 -23.12
N GLN A 303 22.14 6.80 -23.54
CA GLN A 303 22.09 8.11 -24.19
C GLN A 303 22.48 9.27 -23.28
N LEU A 304 22.41 9.06 -21.96
CA LEU A 304 22.77 10.03 -20.94
C LEU A 304 24.17 9.78 -20.36
N GLY A 305 24.91 8.81 -20.92
CA GLY A 305 26.25 8.45 -20.45
C GLY A 305 26.24 7.64 -19.15
N VAL A 306 25.14 6.96 -18.86
CA VAL A 306 25.04 6.00 -17.76
C VAL A 306 25.25 4.59 -18.30
N LYS A 307 26.30 3.91 -17.83
CA LYS A 307 26.53 2.48 -18.12
C LYS A 307 26.06 1.66 -16.93
N VAL A 308 25.14 0.73 -17.17
CA VAL A 308 24.69 -0.25 -16.17
C VAL A 308 25.34 -1.59 -16.49
N ALA A 309 26.05 -2.19 -15.54
CA ALA A 309 26.76 -3.44 -15.82
C ALA A 309 27.01 -4.26 -14.56
N THR A 310 27.34 -5.54 -14.73
CA THR A 310 27.98 -6.33 -13.69
C THR A 310 29.50 -6.12 -13.73
N VAL A 311 30.19 -6.33 -12.61
CA VAL A 311 31.64 -6.09 -12.50
C VAL A 311 32.44 -7.06 -13.38
N ASP A 312 32.00 -8.31 -13.46
CA ASP A 312 32.52 -9.36 -14.33
C ASP A 312 32.39 -9.01 -15.83
N SER A 313 31.24 -8.47 -16.26
CA SER A 313 31.04 -8.06 -17.66
C SER A 313 32.01 -6.96 -18.10
N LEU A 314 32.31 -6.01 -17.21
CA LEU A 314 33.27 -4.94 -17.49
C LEU A 314 34.69 -5.48 -17.63
N THR A 315 35.04 -6.45 -16.78
CA THR A 315 36.36 -7.09 -16.79
C THR A 315 36.57 -7.88 -18.09
N TYR A 316 35.54 -8.60 -18.53
CA TYR A 316 35.58 -9.34 -19.80
C TYR A 316 35.69 -8.42 -21.02
N GLN A 317 34.92 -7.32 -21.08
CA GLN A 317 35.02 -6.33 -22.17
C GLN A 317 36.42 -5.73 -22.26
N TYR A 318 37.02 -5.36 -21.13
CA TYR A 318 38.37 -4.81 -21.10
C TYR A 318 39.41 -5.79 -21.66
N TYR A 319 39.28 -7.08 -21.30
CA TYR A 319 40.13 -8.15 -21.86
C TYR A 319 39.89 -8.38 -23.36
N LYS A 320 38.63 -8.28 -23.82
CA LYS A 320 38.26 -8.43 -25.23
C LYS A 320 38.82 -7.30 -26.09
N ASP A 321 38.74 -6.05 -25.63
CA ASP A 321 39.25 -4.86 -26.35
C ASP A 321 40.77 -4.88 -26.49
N LEU A 322 41.48 -5.42 -25.48
CA LEU A 322 42.92 -5.69 -25.52
C LEU A 322 43.32 -6.72 -26.58
N ILE A 323 42.43 -7.66 -26.90
CA ILE A 323 42.65 -8.72 -27.90
C ILE A 323 42.34 -8.23 -29.33
N GLN A 324 41.52 -7.17 -29.49
CA GLN A 324 41.06 -6.67 -30.79
C GLN A 324 42.04 -5.74 -31.54
N GLN A 325 43.23 -5.44 -31.01
CA GLN A 325 44.25 -4.70 -31.75
C GLN A 325 45.04 -5.63 -32.70
N GLY A 326 44.47 -5.92 -33.89
CA GLY A 326 45.19 -6.50 -35.02
C GLY A 326 44.31 -7.14 -36.10
N GLU A 327 44.48 -6.73 -37.36
CA GLU A 327 43.73 -7.16 -38.56
C GLU A 327 43.74 -8.69 -38.82
N SER A 328 44.52 -9.48 -38.09
CA SER A 328 44.44 -10.95 -38.08
C SER A 328 43.13 -11.50 -37.50
N ALA A 329 42.33 -10.69 -36.79
CA ALA A 329 41.11 -11.14 -36.13
C ALA A 329 39.94 -11.44 -37.08
N ILE A 330 39.79 -10.73 -38.21
CA ILE A 330 38.63 -10.90 -39.12
C ILE A 330 38.70 -12.26 -39.85
N ALA A 331 39.89 -12.66 -40.30
CA ALA A 331 40.10 -13.97 -40.94
C ALA A 331 39.92 -15.14 -39.96
N ALA A 332 40.38 -14.98 -38.71
CA ALA A 332 40.14 -15.96 -37.65
C ALA A 332 38.64 -16.07 -37.31
N THR A 333 37.92 -14.95 -37.32
CA THR A 333 36.48 -14.92 -37.07
C THR A 333 35.70 -15.61 -38.20
N SER A 334 36.07 -15.40 -39.48
CA SER A 334 35.49 -16.14 -40.62
C SER A 334 35.60 -17.66 -40.45
N THR A 335 36.72 -18.13 -39.92
CA THR A 335 36.96 -19.56 -39.66
C THR A 335 36.03 -20.09 -38.55
N LEU A 336 35.82 -19.32 -37.49
CA LEU A 336 34.94 -19.70 -36.38
C LEU A 336 33.45 -19.68 -36.77
N ILE A 337 33.05 -18.73 -37.62
CA ILE A 337 31.69 -18.65 -38.20
C ILE A 337 31.44 -19.85 -39.13
N GLY A 338 32.38 -20.17 -40.03
CA GLY A 338 32.24 -21.32 -40.93
C GLY A 338 32.14 -22.67 -40.21
N GLN A 339 32.55 -22.73 -38.94
CA GLN A 339 32.40 -23.88 -38.05
C GLN A 339 31.14 -23.83 -37.16
N GLY A 340 30.32 -22.77 -37.25
CA GLY A 340 29.10 -22.60 -36.47
C GLY A 340 29.32 -22.33 -34.97
N MET A 341 30.53 -21.91 -34.58
CA MET A 341 30.91 -21.78 -33.17
C MET A 341 30.69 -20.38 -32.58
N VAL A 342 30.37 -19.40 -33.41
CA VAL A 342 30.22 -17.99 -33.01
C VAL A 342 29.09 -17.37 -33.81
N THR A 343 28.21 -16.64 -33.12
CA THR A 343 27.19 -15.77 -33.73
C THR A 343 27.70 -14.33 -33.75
N LEU A 344 27.54 -13.64 -34.88
CA LEU A 344 28.07 -12.32 -35.12
C LEU A 344 26.97 -11.26 -35.02
N ASP A 345 27.14 -10.36 -34.05
CA ASP A 345 26.33 -9.17 -33.83
C ASP A 345 26.81 -8.05 -34.75
N CYS A 346 25.91 -7.45 -35.53
CA CYS A 346 26.17 -6.36 -36.45
C CYS A 346 25.56 -5.02 -35.99
N SER A 347 25.13 -4.93 -34.73
CA SER A 347 24.69 -3.69 -34.11
C SER A 347 25.81 -2.65 -34.22
N GLU A 348 25.49 -1.47 -34.73
CA GLU A 348 26.42 -0.36 -35.04
C GLU A 348 27.25 -0.50 -36.33
N VAL A 349 27.05 -1.55 -37.13
CA VAL A 349 27.65 -1.66 -38.47
C VAL A 349 26.69 -1.08 -39.52
N GLU A 350 26.99 0.14 -40.01
CA GLU A 350 26.19 0.77 -41.06
C GLU A 350 26.49 0.22 -42.47
N PHE A 351 27.75 -0.15 -42.75
CA PHE A 351 28.18 -0.64 -44.07
C PHE A 351 29.49 -1.43 -43.95
N LEU A 352 29.66 -2.47 -44.76
CA LEU A 352 30.93 -3.21 -44.89
C LEU A 352 31.55 -3.00 -46.27
N THR A 353 32.88 -2.87 -46.34
CA THR A 353 33.58 -2.77 -47.63
C THR A 353 33.59 -4.13 -48.33
N GLU A 354 33.74 -4.14 -49.67
CA GLU A 354 33.78 -5.40 -50.44
C GLU A 354 34.94 -6.32 -50.00
N GLU A 355 36.09 -5.76 -49.61
CA GLU A 355 37.21 -6.55 -49.09
C GLU A 355 36.91 -7.17 -47.72
N GLN A 356 36.23 -6.44 -46.82
CA GLN A 356 35.84 -6.97 -45.51
C GLN A 356 34.78 -8.07 -45.65
N ILE A 357 33.82 -7.90 -46.55
CA ILE A 357 32.82 -8.93 -46.86
C ILE A 357 33.50 -10.16 -47.44
N ALA A 358 34.42 -9.98 -48.40
CA ALA A 358 35.16 -11.09 -49.00
C ALA A 358 36.00 -11.85 -47.97
N GLN A 359 36.64 -11.17 -47.03
CA GLN A 359 37.41 -11.81 -45.96
C GLN A 359 36.52 -12.51 -44.93
N LEU A 360 35.40 -11.90 -44.53
CA LEU A 360 34.44 -12.47 -43.58
C LEU A 360 33.81 -13.76 -44.11
N PHE A 361 33.58 -13.83 -45.42
CA PHE A 361 32.97 -15.00 -46.08
C PHE A 361 33.99 -15.97 -46.69
N SER A 362 35.30 -15.73 -46.51
CA SER A 362 36.37 -16.52 -47.13
C SER A 362 36.40 -17.99 -46.69
N CYS A 363 36.01 -18.27 -45.43
CA CYS A 363 36.00 -19.61 -44.86
C CYS A 363 34.57 -20.16 -44.62
N ILE A 364 33.53 -19.44 -45.05
CA ILE A 364 32.12 -19.86 -44.92
C ILE A 364 31.72 -20.63 -46.19
N PRO A 365 31.20 -21.87 -46.09
CA PRO A 365 30.88 -22.68 -47.26
C PRO A 365 29.91 -21.99 -48.23
N ASP A 366 30.20 -22.04 -49.52
CA ASP A 366 29.33 -21.43 -50.56
C ASP A 366 27.97 -22.14 -50.70
N THR A 367 27.79 -23.31 -50.07
CA THR A 367 26.54 -24.08 -50.08
C THR A 367 25.51 -23.65 -49.03
N TRP A 368 25.89 -22.78 -48.06
CA TRP A 368 24.97 -22.32 -47.02
C TRP A 368 23.91 -21.37 -47.58
N ASP A 369 22.67 -21.59 -47.18
CA ASP A 369 21.51 -20.77 -47.50
C ASP A 369 21.16 -19.79 -46.35
N PHE A 370 20.04 -19.09 -46.49
CA PHE A 370 19.65 -18.04 -45.53
C PHE A 370 19.38 -18.59 -44.13
N VAL A 371 18.96 -19.85 -44.01
CA VAL A 371 18.64 -20.49 -42.73
C VAL A 371 19.93 -20.80 -41.98
N GLU A 372 20.94 -21.38 -42.63
CA GLU A 372 22.21 -21.68 -41.95
C GLU A 372 22.99 -20.41 -41.59
N LEU A 373 22.89 -19.35 -42.41
CA LEU A 373 23.50 -18.07 -42.08
C LEU A 373 22.78 -17.33 -40.94
N ALA A 374 21.46 -17.51 -40.78
CA ALA A 374 20.70 -16.93 -39.68
C ALA A 374 21.07 -17.50 -38.31
N GLU A 375 21.71 -18.68 -38.26
CA GLU A 375 22.18 -19.26 -36.99
C GLU A 375 23.50 -18.63 -36.50
N VAL A 376 24.29 -18.07 -37.43
CA VAL A 376 25.63 -17.52 -37.15
C VAL A 376 25.72 -16.00 -37.34
N PHE A 377 24.70 -15.37 -37.91
CA PHE A 377 24.55 -13.92 -37.93
C PHE A 377 23.26 -13.56 -37.22
N ASP A 378 23.32 -12.63 -36.27
CA ASP A 378 22.11 -12.11 -35.64
C ASP A 378 21.43 -11.13 -36.60
N ILE A 379 20.47 -11.63 -37.37
CA ILE A 379 19.80 -10.88 -38.43
C ILE A 379 19.01 -9.69 -37.87
N ASP A 380 18.52 -9.78 -36.63
CA ASP A 380 17.77 -8.69 -35.99
C ASP A 380 18.67 -7.48 -35.69
N THR A 381 19.99 -7.65 -35.75
CA THR A 381 20.99 -6.58 -35.57
C THR A 381 21.42 -5.92 -36.88
N PHE A 382 20.91 -6.37 -38.03
CA PHE A 382 21.31 -5.82 -39.33
C PHE A 382 20.74 -4.43 -39.55
N SER A 383 21.61 -3.49 -39.94
CA SER A 383 21.14 -2.25 -40.55
C SER A 383 20.52 -2.52 -41.93
N THR A 384 19.64 -1.63 -42.38
CA THR A 384 18.96 -1.78 -43.68
C THR A 384 19.95 -1.91 -44.85
N ALA A 385 21.09 -1.22 -44.77
CA ALA A 385 22.14 -1.29 -45.79
C ALA A 385 22.90 -2.62 -45.75
N VAL A 386 23.28 -3.11 -44.56
CA VAL A 386 23.95 -4.41 -44.39
C VAL A 386 23.02 -5.56 -44.82
N ALA A 387 21.74 -5.49 -44.49
CA ALA A 387 20.73 -6.46 -44.95
C ALA A 387 20.64 -6.51 -46.49
N GLU A 388 20.67 -5.36 -47.16
CA GLU A 388 20.71 -5.30 -48.63
C GLU A 388 22.03 -5.83 -49.20
N GLN A 389 23.18 -5.57 -48.57
CA GLN A 389 24.49 -6.08 -48.98
C GLN A 389 24.54 -7.62 -48.88
N PHE A 390 24.03 -8.19 -47.78
CA PHE A 390 23.98 -9.63 -47.54
C PHE A 390 22.97 -10.32 -48.46
N SER A 391 21.77 -9.74 -48.65
CA SER A 391 20.78 -10.26 -49.61
C SER A 391 21.38 -10.34 -51.01
N LYS A 392 21.99 -9.26 -51.51
CA LYS A 392 22.64 -9.25 -52.84
C LYS A 392 23.78 -10.26 -52.96
N LEU A 393 24.55 -10.48 -51.90
CA LEU A 393 25.62 -11.47 -51.87
C LEU A 393 25.05 -12.89 -51.98
N LEU A 394 23.98 -13.18 -51.25
CA LEU A 394 23.31 -14.49 -51.25
C LEU A 394 22.56 -14.76 -52.56
N ASP A 395 21.88 -13.74 -53.09
CA ASP A 395 21.22 -13.79 -54.39
C ASP A 395 22.23 -14.05 -55.52
N ARG A 396 23.45 -13.47 -55.44
CA ARG A 396 24.57 -13.78 -56.36
C ARG A 396 25.15 -15.19 -56.18
N ARG A 397 25.33 -15.67 -54.94
CA ARG A 397 25.82 -17.04 -54.66
C ARG A 397 24.85 -18.11 -55.15
N HIS A 398 23.54 -17.84 -55.09
CA HIS A 398 22.47 -18.80 -55.42
C HIS A 398 21.77 -18.55 -56.77
N GLY A 399 22.20 -17.53 -57.53
CA GLY A 399 21.73 -17.26 -58.90
C GLY A 399 20.28 -16.78 -59.03
N ARG A 400 19.73 -16.07 -58.05
CA ARG A 400 18.32 -15.61 -58.00
C ARG A 400 18.20 -14.08 -58.10
N SER A 401 17.01 -13.55 -58.42
CA SER A 401 16.76 -12.09 -58.62
C SER A 401 15.81 -11.48 -57.56
N ASP A 402 16.17 -10.28 -57.06
CA ASP A 402 15.66 -9.49 -55.91
C ASP A 402 14.14 -9.39 -55.63
N HIS A 403 13.71 -9.55 -54.36
CA HIS A 403 12.38 -9.14 -53.86
C HIS A 403 12.38 -8.67 -52.36
N LYS A 404 11.49 -7.72 -51.97
CA LYS A 404 11.43 -7.09 -50.60
C LYS A 404 10.08 -7.34 -49.88
N PRO A 405 10.04 -7.63 -48.55
CA PRO A 405 8.79 -7.75 -47.78
C PRO A 405 8.41 -6.50 -46.91
N LYS A 406 7.14 -6.39 -46.50
CA LYS A 406 6.51 -5.28 -45.73
C LYS A 406 5.93 -5.76 -44.37
N LEU A 407 5.99 -4.92 -43.33
CA LEU A 407 5.35 -5.11 -42.00
C LEU A 407 4.27 -4.03 -41.69
N SER A 408 3.28 -4.36 -40.85
CA SER A 408 2.16 -3.49 -40.43
C SER A 408 2.01 -3.43 -38.89
N PRO A 409 1.52 -2.33 -38.27
CA PRO A 409 1.51 -2.13 -36.81
C PRO A 409 0.18 -2.43 -36.09
N VAL A 410 0.27 -2.72 -34.77
CA VAL A 410 -0.80 -3.08 -33.81
C VAL A 410 -1.53 -1.84 -33.26
N LYS A 411 -2.85 -1.96 -33.01
CA LYS A 411 -3.77 -0.90 -32.53
C LYS A 411 -3.92 -0.87 -30.98
N LYS A 412 -4.16 0.33 -30.44
CA LYS A 412 -4.52 0.63 -29.03
C LYS A 412 -5.98 0.28 -28.69
N THR A 413 -6.24 -0.19 -27.48
CA THR A 413 -7.56 -0.63 -26.95
C THR A 413 -8.30 0.44 -26.12
N GLU A 414 -9.63 0.38 -26.18
CA GLU A 414 -10.62 1.26 -25.53
C GLU A 414 -10.95 0.85 -24.07
N ASN A 415 -11.47 1.81 -23.31
CA ASN A 415 -11.94 1.71 -21.92
C ASN A 415 -13.10 0.70 -21.76
N LYS A 416 -12.84 -0.50 -21.21
CA LYS A 416 -13.85 -1.48 -20.80
C LYS A 416 -14.01 -1.49 -19.27
N ALA A 417 -15.22 -1.75 -18.79
CA ALA A 417 -15.51 -1.97 -17.36
C ALA A 417 -14.57 -3.04 -16.77
N LEU A 418 -14.00 -2.76 -15.59
CA LEU A 418 -12.98 -3.59 -14.96
C LEU A 418 -13.55 -4.96 -14.57
N ASP A 419 -13.02 -6.02 -15.18
CA ASP A 419 -13.25 -7.40 -14.76
C ASP A 419 -12.20 -7.76 -13.68
N ILE A 420 -12.65 -7.86 -12.44
CA ILE A 420 -11.76 -8.10 -11.29
C ILE A 420 -11.08 -9.48 -11.33
N PHE A 421 -11.73 -10.48 -11.94
CA PHE A 421 -11.12 -11.81 -12.09
C PHE A 421 -10.03 -11.77 -13.16
N LYS A 422 -10.30 -11.09 -14.27
CA LYS A 422 -9.29 -10.89 -15.33
C LYS A 422 -8.09 -10.08 -14.82
N LEU A 423 -8.33 -8.97 -14.11
CA LEU A 423 -7.27 -8.17 -13.52
C LEU A 423 -6.42 -9.02 -12.56
N ARG A 424 -7.06 -9.83 -11.72
CA ARG A 424 -6.34 -10.75 -10.83
C ARG A 424 -5.46 -11.72 -11.63
N ASP A 425 -5.99 -12.32 -12.69
CA ASP A 425 -5.25 -13.29 -13.50
C ASP A 425 -4.05 -12.64 -14.21
N GLU A 426 -4.20 -11.40 -14.69
CA GLU A 426 -3.12 -10.58 -15.24
C GLU A 426 -2.04 -10.30 -14.18
N VAL A 427 -2.42 -9.80 -13.00
CA VAL A 427 -1.47 -9.50 -11.90
C VAL A 427 -0.72 -10.74 -11.43
N ILE A 428 -1.41 -11.87 -11.29
CA ILE A 428 -0.76 -13.13 -10.90
C ILE A 428 0.14 -13.64 -12.02
N GLY A 429 -0.25 -13.46 -13.29
CA GLY A 429 0.60 -13.76 -14.45
C GLY A 429 1.89 -12.94 -14.45
N ASP A 430 1.80 -11.64 -14.24
CA ASP A 430 2.97 -10.75 -14.18
C ASP A 430 3.89 -11.11 -13.00
N TYR A 431 3.32 -11.38 -11.82
CA TYR A 431 4.09 -11.81 -10.66
C TYR A 431 4.77 -13.16 -10.90
N ARG A 432 4.07 -14.09 -11.56
CA ARG A 432 4.65 -15.38 -11.95
C ARG A 432 5.83 -15.19 -12.90
N ASN A 433 5.66 -14.41 -13.97
CA ASN A 433 6.71 -14.11 -14.94
C ASN A 433 7.94 -13.48 -14.24
N TYR A 434 7.69 -12.54 -13.32
CA TYR A 434 8.73 -11.93 -12.50
C TYR A 434 9.49 -12.99 -11.69
N ILE A 435 8.81 -13.85 -10.93
CA ILE A 435 9.46 -14.90 -10.13
C ILE A 435 10.23 -15.88 -11.02
N GLU A 436 9.63 -16.34 -12.11
CA GLU A 436 10.25 -17.29 -13.05
C GLU A 436 11.51 -16.70 -13.72
N SER A 437 11.56 -15.38 -13.93
CA SER A 437 12.76 -14.71 -14.47
C SER A 437 14.02 -14.82 -13.58
N PHE A 438 13.86 -15.10 -12.28
CA PHE A 438 14.97 -15.33 -11.35
C PHE A 438 15.34 -16.81 -11.20
N LEU A 439 14.56 -17.73 -11.79
CA LEU A 439 14.75 -19.16 -11.62
C LEU A 439 15.56 -19.73 -12.78
N GLU A 440 16.88 -19.77 -12.59
CA GLU A 440 17.76 -20.60 -13.41
C GLU A 440 18.12 -21.84 -12.60
N ILE A 441 17.48 -22.99 -12.91
CA ILE A 441 17.67 -24.24 -12.16
C ILE A 441 18.15 -25.31 -13.13
N ARG A 442 19.36 -25.81 -12.91
CA ARG A 442 19.99 -26.83 -13.75
C ARG A 442 19.46 -28.24 -13.49
N ASP A 443 19.15 -28.54 -12.22
CA ASP A 443 18.57 -29.84 -11.89
C ASP A 443 17.11 -29.89 -12.35
N ARG A 444 16.88 -30.69 -13.39
CA ARG A 444 15.58 -30.90 -14.00
C ARG A 444 14.48 -31.33 -13.02
N ARG A 445 14.77 -32.18 -12.03
CA ARG A 445 13.76 -32.61 -11.04
C ARG A 445 13.36 -31.47 -10.13
N VAL A 446 14.31 -30.59 -9.79
CA VAL A 446 14.04 -29.40 -8.99
C VAL A 446 13.26 -28.37 -9.79
N ASP A 447 13.64 -28.13 -11.04
CA ASP A 447 12.91 -27.24 -11.95
C ASP A 447 11.45 -27.71 -12.15
N GLU A 448 11.26 -29.00 -12.47
CA GLU A 448 9.91 -29.59 -12.62
C GLU A 448 9.11 -29.51 -11.31
N PHE A 449 9.74 -29.76 -10.16
CA PHE A 449 9.09 -29.63 -8.85
C PHE A 449 8.64 -28.19 -8.56
N VAL A 450 9.52 -27.20 -8.79
CA VAL A 450 9.20 -25.79 -8.57
C VAL A 450 8.07 -25.36 -9.51
N LYS A 451 8.14 -25.69 -10.80
CA LYS A 451 7.07 -25.38 -11.78
C LYS A 451 5.73 -25.98 -11.35
N GLN A 452 5.70 -27.23 -10.91
CA GLN A 452 4.47 -27.87 -10.43
C GLN A 452 3.87 -27.17 -9.21
N GLU A 453 4.69 -26.73 -8.25
CA GLU A 453 4.21 -26.01 -7.06
C GLU A 453 3.71 -24.59 -7.39
N LEU A 454 4.33 -23.92 -8.37
CA LEU A 454 3.83 -22.64 -8.91
C LEU A 454 2.50 -22.84 -9.65
N ASP A 455 2.37 -23.91 -10.45
CA ASP A 455 1.13 -24.26 -11.16
C ASP A 455 -0.02 -24.61 -10.20
N ARG A 456 0.29 -25.23 -9.05
CA ARG A 456 -0.66 -25.46 -7.96
C ARG A 456 -1.07 -24.18 -7.22
N GLY A 457 -0.46 -23.05 -7.55
CA GLY A 457 -0.73 -21.77 -6.92
C GLY A 457 -0.24 -21.71 -5.47
N HIS A 458 0.84 -22.41 -5.12
CA HIS A 458 1.34 -22.37 -3.74
C HIS A 458 1.68 -20.94 -3.30
N LEU A 459 2.28 -20.14 -4.18
CA LEU A 459 2.56 -18.73 -3.92
C LEU A 459 1.33 -17.82 -4.08
N TRP A 460 0.34 -18.21 -4.89
CA TRP A 460 -0.84 -17.42 -5.22
C TRP A 460 -2.10 -18.28 -5.21
N ARG A 461 -2.53 -18.68 -4.01
CA ARG A 461 -3.71 -19.54 -3.86
C ARG A 461 -4.95 -18.93 -4.49
N ASP A 462 -5.94 -19.77 -4.79
CA ASP A 462 -7.24 -19.32 -5.27
C ASP A 462 -7.79 -18.21 -4.36
N PRO A 463 -8.29 -17.10 -4.95
CA PRO A 463 -8.77 -15.99 -4.15
C PRO A 463 -10.07 -16.36 -3.43
N LEU A 464 -10.21 -15.89 -2.18
CA LEU A 464 -11.44 -16.07 -1.42
C LEU A 464 -12.47 -15.03 -1.83
N ILE A 465 -13.71 -15.47 -2.07
CA ILE A 465 -14.84 -14.57 -2.33
C ILE A 465 -15.57 -14.31 -1.01
N GLN A 466 -15.77 -13.03 -0.72
CA GLN A 466 -16.57 -12.59 0.41
C GLN A 466 -17.70 -11.69 -0.09
N ILE A 467 -18.95 -12.11 0.12
CA ILE A 467 -20.11 -11.23 -0.05
C ILE A 467 -20.17 -10.29 1.15
N ASN A 468 -20.53 -9.02 0.91
CA ASN A 468 -20.87 -8.07 1.96
C ASN A 468 -22.38 -8.12 2.18
N PRO A 469 -22.86 -8.71 3.29
CA PRO A 469 -24.29 -8.78 3.54
C PRO A 469 -24.88 -7.41 3.84
N ALA A 470 -26.19 -7.28 3.66
CA ALA A 470 -26.90 -6.07 4.03
C ALA A 470 -27.00 -5.96 5.56
N TYR A 471 -26.71 -4.78 6.09
CA TYR A 471 -26.95 -4.47 7.49
C TYR A 471 -28.42 -4.10 7.68
N LYS A 472 -29.02 -4.59 8.78
CA LYS A 472 -30.37 -4.24 9.18
C LYS A 472 -30.49 -2.73 9.37
N LYS A 473 -31.48 -2.15 8.71
CA LYS A 473 -31.80 -0.73 8.85
C LYS A 473 -32.36 -0.44 10.26
N GLY A 474 -31.86 0.61 10.89
CA GLY A 474 -32.33 1.13 12.20
C GLY A 474 -33.38 2.22 12.03
N ALA A 475 -33.52 3.12 12.99
CA ALA A 475 -34.35 4.31 12.86
C ALA A 475 -33.74 5.37 11.93
N ASP A 476 -34.58 6.17 11.28
CA ASP A 476 -34.16 7.39 10.59
C ASP A 476 -33.96 8.55 11.59
N ILE A 477 -33.36 9.63 11.09
CA ILE A 477 -33.06 10.81 11.91
C ILE A 477 -34.32 11.41 12.57
N ASP A 478 -35.47 11.39 11.90
CA ASP A 478 -36.71 11.99 12.41
C ASP A 478 -37.32 11.15 13.54
N ALA A 479 -37.30 9.83 13.42
CA ALA A 479 -37.72 8.91 14.46
C ALA A 479 -36.86 9.04 15.73
N LEU A 480 -35.53 9.16 15.57
CA LEU A 480 -34.59 9.35 16.68
C LEU A 480 -34.71 10.73 17.35
N ILE A 481 -35.16 11.75 16.61
CA ILE A 481 -35.48 13.06 17.19
C ILE A 481 -36.80 12.98 17.95
N HIS A 482 -37.81 12.31 17.38
CA HIS A 482 -39.13 12.18 17.98
C HIS A 482 -39.10 11.41 19.30
N ASP A 483 -38.29 10.34 19.39
CA ASP A 483 -38.14 9.55 20.62
C ASP A 483 -37.17 10.16 21.65
N GLY A 484 -36.57 11.31 21.33
CA GLY A 484 -35.66 12.05 22.20
C GLY A 484 -34.23 11.50 22.27
N THR A 485 -33.87 10.50 21.46
CA THR A 485 -32.49 9.98 21.40
C THR A 485 -31.52 11.02 20.83
N LEU A 486 -31.94 11.77 19.82
CA LEU A 486 -31.15 12.82 19.17
C LEU A 486 -31.83 14.18 19.28
N HIS A 487 -31.02 15.24 19.42
CA HIS A 487 -31.50 16.62 19.41
C HIS A 487 -31.90 17.03 17.99
N SER A 488 -32.92 17.89 17.87
CA SER A 488 -33.47 18.33 16.58
C SER A 488 -32.42 18.96 15.64
N GLU A 489 -31.44 19.67 16.20
CA GLU A 489 -30.32 20.26 15.44
C GLU A 489 -29.44 19.22 14.74
N CYS A 490 -29.44 17.95 15.17
CA CYS A 490 -28.71 16.88 14.49
C CYS A 490 -29.20 16.68 13.04
N LYS A 491 -30.46 16.98 12.75
CA LYS A 491 -31.02 16.91 11.39
C LYS A 491 -30.27 17.80 10.38
N LYS A 492 -29.66 18.89 10.85
CA LYS A 492 -28.86 19.78 9.99
C LYS A 492 -27.51 19.17 9.61
N TYR A 493 -26.96 18.26 10.41
CA TYR A 493 -25.72 17.54 10.10
C TYR A 493 -25.98 16.24 9.32
N PHE A 494 -27.16 15.65 9.53
CA PHE A 494 -27.56 14.35 8.98
C PHE A 494 -28.94 14.43 8.31
N PRO A 495 -29.11 15.26 7.26
CA PRO A 495 -30.40 15.38 6.57
C PRO A 495 -30.79 14.08 5.87
N ASP A 496 -32.06 13.70 6.00
CA ASP A 496 -32.66 12.52 5.37
C ASP A 496 -31.86 11.22 5.58
N PHE A 497 -31.13 11.14 6.69
CA PHE A 497 -30.21 10.05 6.96
C PHE A 497 -30.94 8.90 7.64
N HIS A 498 -30.68 7.68 7.15
CA HIS A 498 -31.20 6.45 7.72
C HIS A 498 -30.05 5.66 8.33
N PHE A 499 -30.07 5.48 9.66
CA PHE A 499 -29.00 4.79 10.35
C PHE A 499 -29.19 3.27 10.27
N TYR A 500 -28.09 2.55 10.48
CA TYR A 500 -28.14 1.10 10.71
C TYR A 500 -28.51 0.79 12.15
N TYR A 501 -29.06 -0.39 12.39
CA TYR A 501 -29.53 -0.79 13.71
C TYR A 501 -28.41 -0.76 14.77
N HIS A 502 -27.18 -1.17 14.42
CA HIS A 502 -26.03 -1.08 15.33
C HIS A 502 -25.63 0.36 15.67
N GLN A 503 -25.84 1.32 14.76
CA GLN A 503 -25.60 2.73 15.04
C GLN A 503 -26.64 3.28 16.02
N GLU A 504 -27.92 2.96 15.80
CA GLU A 504 -28.99 3.29 16.75
C GLU A 504 -28.71 2.73 18.15
N GLN A 505 -28.31 1.46 18.26
CA GLN A 505 -27.94 0.85 19.53
C GLN A 505 -26.80 1.62 20.22
N ALA A 506 -25.81 2.08 19.46
CA ALA A 506 -24.71 2.89 19.99
C ALA A 506 -25.19 4.25 20.51
N PHE A 507 -26.13 4.90 19.81
CA PHE A 507 -26.71 6.17 20.25
C PHE A 507 -27.44 6.01 21.58
N ARG A 508 -28.21 4.92 21.73
CA ARG A 508 -28.94 4.61 22.97
C ARG A 508 -28.01 4.30 24.14
N CYS A 509 -26.83 3.70 23.90
CA CYS A 509 -25.79 3.53 24.93
C CYS A 509 -25.17 4.88 25.32
N ALA A 510 -24.84 5.70 24.32
CA ALA A 510 -24.20 7.00 24.53
C ALA A 510 -25.09 7.99 25.30
N VAL A 511 -26.40 8.00 25.04
CA VAL A 511 -27.38 8.85 25.77
C VAL A 511 -27.49 8.44 27.24
N LYS A 512 -27.23 7.17 27.57
CA LYS A 512 -27.19 6.66 28.95
C LYS A 512 -25.83 6.85 29.63
N ASP A 513 -24.86 7.48 28.95
CA ASP A 513 -23.48 7.62 29.39
C ASP A 513 -22.81 6.28 29.75
N GLU A 514 -23.22 5.18 29.10
CA GLU A 514 -22.64 3.86 29.34
C GLU A 514 -21.55 3.51 28.33
N PRO A 515 -20.35 3.06 28.73
CA PRO A 515 -19.31 2.58 27.81
C PRO A 515 -19.82 1.45 26.91
N TYR A 516 -19.39 1.47 25.65
CA TYR A 516 -19.79 0.47 24.65
C TYR A 516 -18.69 0.19 23.63
N VAL A 517 -18.79 -0.96 22.98
CA VAL A 517 -17.92 -1.34 21.87
C VAL A 517 -18.76 -1.80 20.68
N VAL A 518 -18.43 -1.31 19.48
CA VAL A 518 -19.09 -1.73 18.24
C VAL A 518 -18.20 -2.68 17.45
N THR A 519 -18.67 -3.91 17.22
CA THR A 519 -17.96 -5.05 16.61
C THR A 519 -18.58 -5.43 15.25
N THR A 520 -18.67 -4.48 14.33
CA THR A 520 -19.29 -4.68 12.99
C THR A 520 -18.24 -4.71 11.87
N GLY A 521 -18.53 -5.34 10.74
CA GLY A 521 -17.62 -5.43 9.60
C GLY A 521 -17.11 -4.09 9.03
N THR A 522 -16.05 -4.11 8.24
CA THR A 522 -15.56 -2.90 7.54
C THR A 522 -16.63 -2.32 6.61
N GLY A 523 -16.71 -1.00 6.49
CA GLY A 523 -17.71 -0.34 5.65
C GLY A 523 -19.14 -0.31 6.22
N SER A 524 -19.36 -0.74 7.46
CA SER A 524 -20.66 -0.68 8.17
C SER A 524 -21.02 0.72 8.70
N GLY A 525 -20.17 1.73 8.45
CA GLY A 525 -20.31 3.06 9.03
C GLY A 525 -20.08 3.10 10.55
N LYS A 526 -19.14 2.30 11.10
CA LYS A 526 -18.75 2.33 12.52
C LYS A 526 -18.48 3.74 13.03
N SER A 527 -17.89 4.61 12.22
CA SER A 527 -17.57 5.99 12.61
C SER A 527 -18.78 6.76 13.11
N PHE A 528 -19.95 6.58 12.48
CA PHE A 528 -21.17 7.27 12.90
C PHE A 528 -21.64 6.84 14.29
N SER A 529 -21.28 5.63 14.75
CA SER A 529 -21.65 5.13 16.08
C SER A 529 -21.09 5.96 17.24
N TYR A 530 -20.02 6.73 17.02
CA TYR A 530 -19.47 7.67 18.01
C TYR A 530 -19.53 9.14 17.56
N VAL A 531 -19.43 9.43 16.25
CA VAL A 531 -19.52 10.82 15.75
C VAL A 531 -20.89 11.42 16.02
N VAL A 532 -21.98 10.67 15.76
CA VAL A 532 -23.35 11.19 15.93
C VAL A 532 -23.63 11.50 17.41
N PRO A 533 -23.33 10.63 18.39
CA PRO A 533 -23.47 10.98 19.80
C PRO A 533 -22.65 12.18 20.25
N ILE A 534 -21.42 12.34 19.75
CA ILE A 534 -20.56 13.49 20.08
C ILE A 534 -21.17 14.78 19.53
N ILE A 535 -21.64 14.78 18.28
CA ILE A 535 -22.32 15.94 17.69
C ILE A 535 -23.61 16.24 18.46
N ASN A 536 -24.41 15.22 18.80
CA ASN A 536 -25.64 15.36 19.59
C ASN A 536 -25.37 16.08 20.93
N ASP A 537 -24.33 15.67 21.66
CA ASP A 537 -23.95 16.30 22.92
C ASP A 537 -23.43 17.74 22.73
N LEU A 538 -22.67 18.01 21.67
CA LEU A 538 -22.17 19.35 21.36
C LEU A 538 -23.27 20.32 20.92
N VAL A 539 -24.28 19.88 20.16
CA VAL A 539 -25.41 20.75 19.77
C VAL A 539 -26.34 21.04 20.94
N GLN A 540 -26.44 20.12 21.91
CA GLN A 540 -27.16 20.36 23.17
C GLN A 540 -26.40 21.30 24.11
N ASN A 541 -25.07 21.41 23.93
CA ASN A 541 -24.20 22.20 24.80
C ASN A 541 -23.27 23.15 23.99
N PRO A 542 -23.83 24.06 23.16
CA PRO A 542 -23.06 24.91 22.24
C PRO A 542 -22.08 25.88 22.94
N GLN A 543 -22.32 26.18 24.21
CA GLN A 543 -21.47 27.05 25.04
C GLN A 543 -20.13 26.41 25.45
N LEU A 544 -19.97 25.09 25.28
CA LEU A 544 -18.77 24.38 25.71
C LEU A 544 -17.56 24.73 24.82
N LYS A 545 -16.51 25.26 25.46
CA LYS A 545 -15.23 25.60 24.84
C LYS A 545 -14.12 24.73 25.41
N GLY A 546 -13.22 24.30 24.54
CA GLY A 546 -12.16 23.32 24.87
C GLY A 546 -12.51 21.92 24.39
N ILE A 547 -11.66 20.94 24.73
CA ILE A 547 -11.80 19.59 24.21
C ILE A 547 -12.93 18.84 24.92
N ARG A 548 -13.95 18.44 24.16
CA ARG A 548 -15.07 17.60 24.61
C ARG A 548 -14.85 16.13 24.26
N ALA A 549 -14.16 15.85 23.14
CA ALA A 549 -13.90 14.50 22.65
C ALA A 549 -12.46 14.33 22.16
N ILE A 550 -11.84 13.20 22.50
CA ILE A 550 -10.55 12.75 21.95
C ILE A 550 -10.79 11.44 21.20
N LEU A 551 -10.48 11.43 19.91
CA LEU A 551 -10.61 10.26 19.04
C LEU A 551 -9.21 9.76 18.70
N VAL A 552 -8.92 8.53 19.10
CA VAL A 552 -7.60 7.89 19.00
C VAL A 552 -7.65 6.84 17.90
N TYR A 553 -6.80 7.02 16.89
CA TYR A 553 -6.66 6.12 15.77
C TYR A 553 -5.27 5.47 15.76
N PRO A 554 -5.13 4.24 15.24
CA PRO A 554 -3.83 3.58 15.18
C PRO A 554 -2.91 4.15 14.09
N MET A 555 -3.45 4.79 13.04
CA MET A 555 -2.69 5.25 11.87
C MET A 555 -3.14 6.63 11.41
N ASN A 556 -2.20 7.50 11.00
CA ASN A 556 -2.51 8.86 10.52
C ASN A 556 -3.41 8.88 9.27
N ALA A 557 -3.29 7.87 8.39
CA ALA A 557 -4.14 7.76 7.20
C ALA A 557 -5.63 7.63 7.57
N LEU A 558 -5.94 6.89 8.64
CA LEU A 558 -7.30 6.80 9.16
C LEU A 558 -7.75 8.16 9.70
N ILE A 559 -6.89 8.88 10.41
CA ILE A 559 -7.21 10.20 10.94
C ILE A 559 -7.67 11.15 9.83
N ASN A 560 -6.94 11.21 8.73
CA ASN A 560 -7.27 12.08 7.60
C ASN A 560 -8.64 11.75 6.99
N SER A 561 -8.92 10.46 6.79
CA SER A 561 -10.21 10.00 6.26
C SER A 561 -11.38 10.31 7.20
N GLN A 562 -11.15 10.22 8.52
CA GLN A 562 -12.18 10.51 9.51
C GLN A 562 -12.40 12.01 9.69
N GLU A 563 -11.34 12.81 9.56
CA GLU A 563 -11.41 14.27 9.53
C GLU A 563 -12.27 14.76 8.36
N GLU A 564 -11.99 14.28 7.14
CA GLU A 564 -12.77 14.58 5.94
C GLU A 564 -14.24 14.21 6.12
N ALA A 565 -14.53 12.99 6.61
CA ALA A 565 -15.89 12.54 6.83
C ALA A 565 -16.67 13.41 7.84
N ILE A 566 -16.01 13.95 8.88
CA ILE A 566 -16.64 14.88 9.83
C ILE A 566 -16.81 16.25 9.18
N PHE A 567 -15.83 16.74 8.43
CA PHE A 567 -15.94 18.02 7.71
C PHE A 567 -17.08 18.02 6.70
N ASP A 568 -17.31 16.93 5.98
CA ASP A 568 -18.47 16.79 5.10
C ASP A 568 -19.80 17.01 5.84
N ARG A 569 -19.89 16.58 7.11
CA ARG A 569 -21.10 16.81 7.93
C ARG A 569 -21.21 18.26 8.39
N LEU A 570 -20.09 18.92 8.68
CA LEU A 570 -20.07 20.34 9.03
C LEU A 570 -20.42 21.22 7.82
N GLU A 571 -19.99 20.83 6.63
CA GLU A 571 -20.39 21.48 5.37
C GLU A 571 -21.88 21.29 5.09
N GLU A 572 -22.42 20.09 5.32
CA GLU A 572 -23.85 19.85 5.17
C GLU A 572 -24.68 20.72 6.12
N PHE A 573 -24.23 20.85 7.37
CA PHE A 573 -24.81 21.82 8.32
C PHE A 573 -24.77 23.25 7.79
N LYS A 574 -23.66 23.67 7.17
CA LYS A 574 -23.54 25.02 6.60
C LYS A 574 -24.52 25.24 5.46
N LYS A 575 -24.69 24.26 4.57
CA LYS A 575 -25.66 24.33 3.46
C LYS A 575 -27.09 24.49 3.96
N ILE A 576 -27.47 23.73 4.99
CA ILE A 576 -28.84 23.72 5.52
C ILE A 576 -29.12 24.95 6.40
N SER A 577 -28.17 25.32 7.27
CA SER A 577 -28.38 26.39 8.26
C SER A 577 -28.03 27.79 7.74
N GLY A 578 -27.25 27.88 6.65
CA GLY A 578 -26.70 29.13 6.13
C GLY A 578 -25.58 29.73 7.01
N LYS A 579 -25.07 29.00 8.01
CA LYS A 579 -24.04 29.47 8.96
C LYS A 579 -22.99 28.40 9.18
N ASP A 580 -21.77 28.81 9.52
CA ASP A 580 -20.73 27.86 9.92
C ASP A 580 -21.11 27.16 11.24
N SER A 581 -20.77 25.88 11.34
CA SER A 581 -20.93 25.12 12.60
C SER A 581 -20.03 25.71 13.69
N GLN A 582 -20.54 25.76 14.92
CA GLN A 582 -19.74 26.13 16.09
C GLN A 582 -18.82 24.98 16.55
N ILE A 583 -19.03 23.76 16.03
CA ILE A 583 -18.22 22.59 16.36
C ILE A 583 -16.90 22.69 15.59
N ARG A 584 -15.80 22.79 16.33
CA ARG A 584 -14.44 22.73 15.76
C ARG A 584 -13.85 21.34 15.93
N VAL A 585 -13.21 20.89 14.86
CA VAL A 585 -12.47 19.64 14.77
C VAL A 585 -11.05 20.00 14.39
N ALA A 586 -10.05 19.37 15.00
CA ALA A 586 -8.69 19.47 14.52
C ALA A 586 -7.92 18.16 14.74
N ARG A 587 -7.03 17.89 13.79
CA ARG A 587 -6.03 16.84 13.88
C ARG A 587 -4.80 17.32 14.64
N TYR A 588 -4.29 16.50 15.55
CA TYR A 588 -3.07 16.78 16.30
C TYR A 588 -2.21 15.53 16.40
N THR A 589 -1.17 15.49 15.57
CA THR A 589 -0.29 14.36 15.31
C THR A 589 1.18 14.83 15.17
N GLY A 590 2.03 13.98 14.61
CA GLY A 590 3.39 14.34 14.22
C GLY A 590 3.47 15.21 12.96
N GLN A 591 2.39 15.31 12.16
CA GLN A 591 2.44 15.85 10.79
C GLN A 591 2.12 17.35 10.67
N GLU A 592 1.49 17.95 11.68
CA GLU A 592 1.11 19.37 11.66
C GLU A 592 2.33 20.25 11.92
N SER A 593 2.37 21.41 11.24
CA SER A 593 3.43 22.40 11.43
C SER A 593 3.42 22.98 12.84
N LEU A 594 4.53 23.61 13.25
CA LEU A 594 4.60 24.26 14.56
C LEU A 594 3.56 25.38 14.71
N SER A 595 3.24 26.11 13.64
CA SER A 595 2.19 27.14 13.67
C SER A 595 0.81 26.52 13.89
N GLN A 596 0.47 25.47 13.16
CA GLN A 596 -0.80 24.75 13.34
C GLN A 596 -0.93 24.16 14.75
N LYS A 597 0.14 23.56 15.27
CA LYS A 597 0.17 23.04 16.65
C LYS A 597 -0.02 24.16 17.67
N SER A 598 0.65 25.29 17.48
CA SER A 598 0.48 26.47 18.35
C SER A 598 -0.96 27.00 18.30
N ASP A 599 -1.58 27.05 17.12
CA ASP A 599 -2.97 27.50 16.97
C ASP A 599 -3.97 26.57 17.66
N ILE A 600 -3.81 25.25 17.49
CA ILE A 600 -4.64 24.23 18.16
C ILE A 600 -4.42 24.28 19.66
N GLN A 601 -3.17 24.44 20.10
CA GLN A 601 -2.86 24.64 21.51
C GLN A 601 -3.60 25.90 22.01
N ASN A 602 -3.37 27.07 21.42
CA ASN A 602 -3.94 28.33 21.90
C ASN A 602 -5.47 28.37 21.82
N ASN A 603 -6.05 27.68 20.84
CA ASN A 603 -7.49 27.60 20.61
C ASN A 603 -7.94 26.14 20.43
N PRO A 604 -8.05 25.35 21.51
CA PRO A 604 -8.37 23.93 21.43
C PRO A 604 -9.75 23.67 20.78
N PRO A 605 -9.86 22.68 19.86
CA PRO A 605 -11.13 22.29 19.25
C PRO A 605 -12.03 21.54 20.24
N GLN A 606 -13.31 21.36 19.92
CA GLN A 606 -14.19 20.48 20.67
C GLN A 606 -13.89 19.00 20.41
N ILE A 607 -13.49 18.65 19.18
CA ILE A 607 -13.13 17.29 18.78
C ILE A 607 -11.66 17.27 18.37
N LEU A 608 -10.84 16.49 19.08
CA LEU A 608 -9.44 16.30 18.78
C LEU A 608 -9.21 14.91 18.18
N LEU A 609 -8.63 14.86 16.98
CA LEU A 609 -8.27 13.60 16.32
C LEU A 609 -6.76 13.37 16.49
N THR A 610 -6.37 12.21 17.01
CA THR A 610 -4.97 11.93 17.33
C THR A 610 -4.65 10.43 17.24
N ASN A 611 -3.40 10.07 17.51
CA ASN A 611 -2.96 8.68 17.67
C ASN A 611 -2.47 8.43 19.11
N TYR A 612 -2.32 7.17 19.49
CA TYR A 612 -1.99 6.81 20.88
C TYR A 612 -0.59 7.32 21.30
N VAL A 613 0.36 7.39 20.37
CA VAL A 613 1.72 7.92 20.63
C VAL A 613 1.65 9.41 20.94
N MET A 614 0.90 10.17 20.16
CA MET A 614 0.74 11.60 20.40
C MET A 614 -0.06 11.85 21.68
N LEU A 615 -1.06 11.02 21.98
CA LEU A 615 -1.77 11.08 23.26
C LEU A 615 -0.83 10.83 24.45
N GLU A 616 0.09 9.88 24.36
CA GLU A 616 1.12 9.65 25.39
C GLU A 616 2.02 10.88 25.59
N LEU A 617 2.44 11.52 24.48
CA LEU A 617 3.20 12.77 24.53
C LEU A 617 2.40 13.89 25.20
N MET A 618 1.10 14.02 24.91
CA MET A 618 0.24 15.02 25.56
C MET A 618 0.18 14.82 27.08
N LEU A 619 0.19 13.57 27.56
CA LEU A 619 0.19 13.25 28.99
C LEU A 619 1.47 13.68 29.72
N SER A 620 2.57 13.86 28.97
CA SER A 620 3.89 14.12 29.55
C SER A 620 4.36 15.57 29.36
N ARG A 621 3.80 16.31 28.41
CA ARG A 621 4.25 17.65 28.03
C ARG A 621 3.32 18.75 28.58
N VAL A 622 3.93 19.84 29.02
CA VAL A 622 3.24 20.98 29.64
C VAL A 622 2.36 21.74 28.64
N HIS A 623 2.79 21.86 27.37
CA HIS A 623 2.06 22.65 26.37
C HIS A 623 0.69 22.07 26.00
N GLU A 624 0.56 20.74 26.05
CA GLU A 624 -0.65 19.98 25.73
C GLU A 624 -1.51 19.66 26.95
N GLU A 625 -1.11 20.10 28.15
CA GLU A 625 -1.81 19.83 29.40
C GLU A 625 -3.29 20.25 29.35
N LYS A 626 -3.60 21.36 28.67
CA LYS A 626 -4.96 21.87 28.45
C LYS A 626 -5.87 20.93 27.65
N PHE A 627 -5.30 20.00 26.87
CA PHE A 627 -6.07 19.02 26.12
C PHE A 627 -6.61 17.93 27.05
N ILE A 628 -5.71 17.36 27.85
CA ILE A 628 -5.99 16.23 28.75
C ILE A 628 -6.68 16.66 30.06
N LYS A 629 -6.45 17.91 30.50
CA LYS A 629 -7.09 18.52 31.68
C LYS A 629 -8.31 19.37 31.32
N SER A 630 -8.86 19.22 30.12
CA SER A 630 -10.10 19.90 29.74
C SER A 630 -11.22 19.51 30.73
N PRO A 631 -11.82 20.48 31.45
CA PRO A 631 -12.85 20.20 32.47
C PRO A 631 -14.15 19.68 31.86
N ILE A 632 -14.30 19.82 30.55
CA ILE A 632 -15.49 19.41 29.81
C ILE A 632 -15.27 18.10 29.03
N LEU A 633 -14.07 17.50 29.07
CA LEU A 633 -13.76 16.26 28.34
C LEU A 633 -14.73 15.14 28.76
N LYS A 634 -15.52 14.63 27.82
CA LYS A 634 -16.53 13.58 28.07
C LYS A 634 -16.27 12.33 27.25
N TYR A 635 -15.80 12.43 26.01
CA TYR A 635 -15.67 11.28 25.11
C TYR A 635 -14.20 10.90 24.88
N LEU A 636 -13.91 9.62 25.05
CA LEU A 636 -12.68 8.99 24.58
C LEU A 636 -13.05 7.85 23.64
N VAL A 637 -12.72 8.00 22.36
CA VAL A 637 -12.95 6.98 21.35
C VAL A 637 -11.63 6.32 21.01
N LEU A 638 -11.59 4.99 21.06
CA LEU A 638 -10.51 4.20 20.49
C LEU A 638 -11.05 3.44 19.28
N ASP A 639 -10.61 3.86 18.11
CA ASP A 639 -10.93 3.15 16.88
C ASP A 639 -9.98 1.97 16.69
N GLU A 640 -10.48 0.97 15.94
CA GLU A 640 -9.72 -0.21 15.55
C GLU A 640 -9.18 -1.02 16.73
N LEU A 641 -9.95 -1.19 17.82
CA LEU A 641 -9.55 -1.79 19.10
C LEU A 641 -8.69 -3.06 18.98
N HIS A 642 -8.91 -3.86 17.94
CA HIS A 642 -8.08 -5.02 17.66
C HIS A 642 -6.62 -4.73 17.30
N THR A 643 -6.19 -3.48 17.14
CA THR A 643 -4.75 -3.12 17.06
C THR A 643 -4.09 -3.14 18.43
N TYR A 644 -4.86 -2.89 19.49
CA TYR A 644 -4.30 -2.70 20.83
C TYR A 644 -4.21 -4.05 21.54
N ARG A 645 -3.31 -4.91 21.05
CA ARG A 645 -3.06 -6.27 21.58
C ARG A 645 -1.61 -6.43 22.05
N GLY A 646 -1.35 -7.49 22.80
CA GLY A 646 -0.01 -7.79 23.33
C GLY A 646 0.59 -6.63 24.14
N ARG A 647 1.90 -6.40 23.97
CA ARG A 647 2.63 -5.32 24.67
C ARG A 647 2.07 -3.94 24.34
N GLN A 648 1.82 -3.66 23.06
CA GLN A 648 1.28 -2.38 22.62
C GLN A 648 -0.09 -2.10 23.25
N GLY A 649 -0.96 -3.11 23.35
CA GLY A 649 -2.25 -2.99 24.02
C GLY A 649 -2.12 -2.64 25.50
N ALA A 650 -1.14 -3.21 26.20
CA ALA A 650 -0.85 -2.87 27.59
C ALA A 650 -0.37 -1.42 27.75
N ASP A 651 0.52 -0.96 26.88
CA ASP A 651 1.00 0.43 26.87
C ASP A 651 -0.17 1.41 26.67
N VAL A 652 -1.04 1.14 25.69
CA VAL A 652 -2.23 1.95 25.41
C VAL A 652 -3.21 1.92 26.59
N ALA A 653 -3.41 0.78 27.26
CA ALA A 653 -4.25 0.69 28.45
C ALA A 653 -3.76 1.63 29.56
N LEU A 654 -2.43 1.70 29.79
CA LEU A 654 -1.84 2.60 30.77
C LEU A 654 -2.02 4.08 30.39
N VAL A 655 -1.85 4.42 29.12
CA VAL A 655 -2.11 5.77 28.59
C VAL A 655 -3.57 6.18 28.84
N ILE A 656 -4.54 5.33 28.53
CA ILE A 656 -5.96 5.61 28.77
C ILE A 656 -6.25 5.80 30.26
N ARG A 657 -5.75 4.91 31.12
CA ARG A 657 -5.99 4.98 32.57
C ARG A 657 -5.38 6.25 33.17
N LYS A 658 -4.19 6.66 32.71
CA LYS A 658 -3.56 7.95 33.08
C LYS A 658 -4.42 9.12 32.64
N LEU A 659 -4.90 9.14 31.39
CA LEU A 659 -5.80 10.18 30.89
C LEU A 659 -7.06 10.27 31.74
N ARG A 660 -7.68 9.12 32.08
CA ARG A 660 -8.88 9.07 32.93
C ARG A 660 -8.63 9.66 34.30
N GLN A 661 -7.53 9.31 34.96
CA GLN A 661 -7.17 9.86 36.26
C GLN A 661 -6.94 11.38 36.19
N ILE A 662 -6.21 11.85 35.18
CA ILE A 662 -5.94 13.29 34.98
C ILE A 662 -7.24 14.05 34.70
N SER A 663 -8.08 13.54 33.80
CA SER A 663 -9.37 14.14 33.45
C SER A 663 -10.30 14.19 34.66
N HIS A 664 -10.35 13.12 35.46
CA HIS A 664 -11.13 13.08 36.70
C HIS A 664 -10.67 14.15 37.69
N ASN A 665 -9.36 14.28 37.92
CA ASN A 665 -8.80 15.28 38.83
C ASN A 665 -9.04 16.71 38.35
N ALA A 666 -8.98 16.95 37.03
CA ALA A 666 -9.19 18.27 36.44
C ALA A 666 -10.64 18.78 36.57
N LYS A 667 -11.62 17.88 36.80
CA LYS A 667 -13.05 18.22 36.85
C LYS A 667 -13.54 18.78 38.19
N GLN A 668 -12.70 18.84 39.22
CA GLN A 668 -12.94 19.50 40.54
C GLN A 668 -14.39 19.44 41.08
N GLY A 669 -15.04 18.27 41.03
CA GLY A 669 -16.40 18.08 41.56
C GLY A 669 -17.53 18.01 40.52
N ASN A 670 -17.26 18.27 39.24
CA ASN A 670 -18.21 17.96 38.16
C ASN A 670 -18.21 16.45 37.88
N ASN A 671 -19.35 15.79 38.13
CA ASN A 671 -19.52 14.35 37.93
C ASN A 671 -19.75 13.99 36.44
N ILE A 672 -18.87 14.45 35.56
CA ILE A 672 -18.89 14.10 34.13
C ILE A 672 -17.96 12.90 33.92
N PRO A 673 -18.46 11.65 33.83
CA PRO A 673 -17.60 10.50 33.57
C PRO A 673 -16.95 10.61 32.18
N LEU A 674 -15.73 10.07 32.03
CA LEU A 674 -15.14 9.88 30.72
C LEU A 674 -15.77 8.65 30.08
N LEU A 675 -16.67 8.87 29.11
CA LEU A 675 -17.31 7.83 28.33
C LEU A 675 -16.30 7.23 27.33
N CYS A 676 -15.93 5.98 27.57
CA CYS A 676 -15.03 5.22 26.71
C CYS A 676 -15.82 4.46 25.65
N ILE A 677 -15.46 4.66 24.39
CA ILE A 677 -16.10 4.05 23.24
C ILE A 677 -15.04 3.30 22.44
N GLY A 678 -15.32 2.04 22.10
CA GLY A 678 -14.48 1.23 21.24
C GLY A 678 -15.15 0.90 19.92
N THR A 679 -14.37 0.82 18.85
CA THR A 679 -14.83 0.26 17.57
C THR A 679 -13.84 -0.77 17.06
N SER A 680 -14.35 -1.85 16.48
CA SER A 680 -13.51 -2.90 15.90
C SER A 680 -14.25 -3.66 14.80
N ALA A 681 -13.51 -4.13 13.79
CA ALA A 681 -14.05 -5.06 12.81
C ALA A 681 -14.01 -6.52 13.27
N THR A 682 -12.99 -6.89 14.06
CA THR A 682 -12.72 -8.27 14.46
C THR A 682 -12.15 -8.31 15.88
N MET A 683 -12.79 -8.98 16.84
CA MET A 683 -12.23 -9.11 18.20
C MET A 683 -12.30 -10.52 18.78
N SER A 684 -13.33 -11.30 18.42
CA SER A 684 -13.40 -12.71 18.78
C SER A 684 -14.05 -13.50 17.64
N THR A 685 -13.44 -14.61 17.27
CA THR A 685 -13.91 -15.55 16.24
C THR A 685 -14.31 -16.90 16.83
N GLU A 686 -14.05 -17.12 18.11
CA GLU A 686 -14.28 -18.40 18.79
C GLU A 686 -15.44 -18.29 19.79
N GLY A 687 -16.26 -19.34 19.83
CA GLY A 687 -17.43 -19.44 20.70
C GLY A 687 -18.72 -18.88 20.07
N ASP A 688 -19.84 -19.15 20.75
CA ASP A 688 -21.14 -18.58 20.40
C ASP A 688 -21.17 -17.04 20.55
N ARG A 689 -22.15 -16.36 19.95
CA ARG A 689 -22.25 -14.90 20.03
C ARG A 689 -22.22 -14.34 21.46
N VAL A 690 -22.77 -15.06 22.44
CA VAL A 690 -22.80 -14.64 23.84
C VAL A 690 -21.41 -14.65 24.47
N SER A 691 -20.67 -15.75 24.30
CA SER A 691 -19.28 -15.87 24.76
C SER A 691 -18.36 -14.89 24.04
N ARG A 692 -18.57 -14.65 22.74
CA ARG A 692 -17.86 -13.60 21.99
C ARG A 692 -18.09 -12.21 22.60
N LYS A 693 -19.35 -11.80 22.81
CA LYS A 693 -19.68 -10.51 23.46
C LYS A 693 -19.06 -10.42 24.86
N THR A 694 -19.13 -11.48 25.65
CA THR A 694 -18.55 -11.52 26.99
C THR A 694 -17.03 -11.33 26.95
N THR A 695 -16.34 -12.03 26.05
CA THR A 695 -14.88 -11.92 25.87
C THR A 695 -14.47 -10.50 25.45
N VAL A 696 -15.19 -9.91 24.49
CA VAL A 696 -14.91 -8.54 24.04
C VAL A 696 -15.14 -7.53 25.18
N ALA A 697 -16.21 -7.69 25.95
CA ALA A 697 -16.50 -6.87 27.12
C ALA A 697 -15.38 -6.91 28.16
N GLU A 698 -14.84 -8.09 28.47
CA GLU A 698 -13.71 -8.24 29.39
C GLU A 698 -12.44 -7.54 28.89
N VAL A 699 -12.10 -7.73 27.61
CA VAL A 699 -10.92 -7.09 26.99
C VAL A 699 -11.06 -5.58 26.99
N ALA A 700 -12.22 -5.06 26.55
CA ALA A 700 -12.50 -3.63 26.55
C ALA A 700 -12.48 -3.04 27.97
N SER A 701 -13.04 -3.77 28.93
CA SER A 701 -13.05 -3.33 30.33
C SER A 701 -11.63 -3.22 30.89
N LYS A 702 -10.78 -4.20 30.59
CA LYS A 702 -9.35 -4.16 30.95
C LYS A 702 -8.64 -2.99 30.26
N LEU A 703 -8.84 -2.80 28.96
CA LEU A 703 -8.19 -1.73 28.20
C LEU A 703 -8.55 -0.34 28.74
N PHE A 704 -9.86 -0.04 28.88
CA PHE A 704 -10.33 1.27 29.32
C PHE A 704 -10.21 1.49 30.84
N GLY A 705 -10.15 0.40 31.62
CA GLY A 705 -10.22 0.45 33.08
C GLY A 705 -11.58 0.89 33.62
N VAL A 706 -12.65 0.73 32.83
CA VAL A 706 -14.05 0.88 33.23
C VAL A 706 -14.79 -0.40 32.91
N GLU A 707 -15.87 -0.70 33.61
CA GLU A 707 -16.75 -1.80 33.23
C GLU A 707 -17.45 -1.49 31.89
N VAL A 708 -17.28 -2.39 30.92
CA VAL A 708 -18.08 -2.46 29.70
C VAL A 708 -18.94 -3.70 29.81
N LYS A 709 -20.27 -3.55 29.84
CA LYS A 709 -21.20 -4.67 29.99
C LYS A 709 -21.26 -5.50 28.70
N PRO A 710 -21.42 -6.84 28.76
CA PRO A 710 -21.67 -7.66 27.57
C PRO A 710 -22.88 -7.20 26.74
N SER A 711 -23.90 -6.61 27.37
CA SER A 711 -25.05 -6.00 26.68
C SER A 711 -24.71 -4.76 25.84
N ASN A 712 -23.55 -4.13 26.12
CA ASN A 712 -23.07 -2.93 25.45
C ASN A 712 -21.99 -3.27 24.41
N ILE A 713 -21.85 -4.56 24.08
CA ILE A 713 -21.13 -5.02 22.89
C ILE A 713 -22.13 -5.13 21.76
N ILE A 714 -21.99 -4.21 20.81
CA ILE A 714 -22.92 -3.99 19.71
C ILE A 714 -22.34 -4.65 18.47
N ASP A 715 -22.86 -5.81 18.13
CA ASP A 715 -22.50 -6.55 16.91
C ASP A 715 -23.24 -6.01 15.69
N GLU A 716 -22.83 -6.48 14.51
CA GLU A 716 -23.65 -6.35 13.32
C GLU A 716 -24.96 -7.13 13.46
N THR A 717 -26.03 -6.55 12.91
CA THR A 717 -27.30 -7.25 12.68
C THR A 717 -27.52 -7.26 11.18
N LEU A 718 -27.58 -8.46 10.61
CA LEU A 718 -27.66 -8.64 9.16
C LEU A 718 -29.09 -8.93 8.72
N GLU A 719 -29.41 -8.52 7.49
CA GLU A 719 -30.67 -8.84 6.82
C GLU A 719 -30.39 -9.38 5.41
N GLN A 720 -31.36 -10.10 4.86
CA GLN A 720 -31.31 -10.56 3.48
C GLN A 720 -31.63 -9.39 2.55
N ALA A 721 -30.70 -9.04 1.66
CA ALA A 721 -30.91 -8.10 0.57
C ALA A 721 -31.87 -8.70 -0.48
N ILE A 722 -31.75 -10.00 -0.74
CA ILE A 722 -32.56 -10.70 -1.74
C ILE A 722 -33.84 -11.23 -1.07
N LYS A 723 -34.96 -10.49 -1.25
CA LYS A 723 -36.25 -10.77 -0.60
C LYS A 723 -37.08 -11.92 -1.21
N ARG A 724 -36.58 -12.59 -2.26
CA ARG A 724 -37.26 -13.73 -2.88
C ARG A 724 -37.11 -15.00 -2.03
N ALA A 725 -38.02 -15.96 -2.23
CA ALA A 725 -37.94 -17.28 -1.59
C ALA A 725 -36.66 -18.03 -1.99
N ASN A 726 -36.24 -18.98 -1.16
CA ASN A 726 -35.09 -19.84 -1.46
C ASN A 726 -35.31 -20.57 -2.78
N SER A 727 -34.28 -20.57 -3.63
CA SER A 727 -34.36 -21.22 -4.93
C SER A 727 -34.45 -22.72 -4.83
N THR A 728 -35.31 -23.31 -5.65
CA THR A 728 -35.36 -24.76 -5.84
C THR A 728 -34.19 -25.23 -6.71
N VAL A 729 -33.83 -26.51 -6.61
CA VAL A 729 -32.82 -27.12 -7.49
C VAL A 729 -33.20 -26.93 -8.96
N ALA A 730 -34.48 -27.11 -9.31
CA ALA A 730 -34.96 -26.97 -10.68
C ALA A 730 -34.75 -25.56 -11.25
N GLU A 731 -35.06 -24.51 -10.47
CA GLU A 731 -34.83 -23.12 -10.88
C GLU A 731 -33.35 -22.83 -11.15
N LEU A 732 -32.46 -23.32 -10.29
CA LEU A 732 -31.02 -23.09 -10.43
C LEU A 732 -30.46 -23.85 -11.63
N THR A 733 -30.86 -25.11 -11.81
CA THR A 733 -30.47 -25.91 -12.97
C THR A 733 -30.96 -25.29 -14.28
N GLU A 734 -32.18 -24.75 -14.32
CA GLU A 734 -32.70 -24.05 -15.49
C GLU A 734 -31.92 -22.75 -15.77
N ALA A 735 -31.67 -21.94 -14.74
CA ALA A 735 -30.89 -20.71 -14.89
C ALA A 735 -29.46 -20.97 -15.39
N LEU A 736 -28.81 -22.04 -14.91
CA LEU A 736 -27.47 -22.43 -15.36
C LEU A 736 -27.47 -22.95 -16.81
N LYS A 737 -28.51 -23.71 -17.21
CA LYS A 737 -28.62 -24.25 -18.58
C LYS A 737 -28.96 -23.18 -19.63
N ASN A 738 -29.82 -22.24 -19.28
CA ASN A 738 -30.26 -21.17 -20.18
C ASN A 738 -29.22 -20.04 -20.29
N GLY A 739 -28.28 -19.96 -19.34
CA GLY A 739 -27.32 -18.87 -19.23
C GLY A 739 -27.95 -17.58 -18.69
N LEU A 740 -27.12 -16.56 -18.47
CA LEU A 740 -27.60 -15.29 -17.96
C LEU A 740 -28.33 -14.47 -19.05
N PRO A 741 -29.26 -13.59 -18.66
CA PRO A 741 -29.89 -12.65 -19.59
C PRO A 741 -28.87 -11.78 -20.33
N THR A 742 -29.25 -11.29 -21.51
CA THR A 742 -28.41 -10.38 -22.30
C THR A 742 -28.11 -9.09 -21.51
N GLU A 743 -26.99 -8.41 -21.79
CA GLU A 743 -26.59 -7.20 -21.04
C GLU A 743 -27.69 -6.12 -20.95
N LYS A 744 -28.56 -6.00 -21.98
CA LYS A 744 -29.69 -5.06 -21.96
C LYS A 744 -30.79 -5.43 -20.97
N GLN A 745 -30.91 -6.71 -20.62
CA GLN A 745 -31.89 -7.24 -19.68
C GLN A 745 -31.35 -7.32 -18.25
N GLN A 746 -30.07 -7.03 -18.05
CA GLN A 746 -29.38 -7.09 -16.77
C GLN A 746 -29.69 -5.88 -15.87
N THR A 747 -30.97 -5.68 -15.53
CA THR A 747 -31.43 -4.59 -14.66
C THR A 747 -31.26 -4.94 -13.17
N PRO A 748 -31.24 -3.94 -12.26
CA PRO A 748 -31.21 -4.20 -10.82
C PRO A 748 -32.39 -5.06 -10.34
N GLU A 749 -33.58 -4.86 -10.91
CA GLU A 749 -34.77 -5.64 -10.57
C GLU A 749 -34.66 -7.10 -11.02
N ALA A 750 -34.14 -7.34 -12.23
CA ALA A 750 -33.90 -8.69 -12.72
C ALA A 750 -32.87 -9.43 -11.85
N PHE A 751 -31.82 -8.74 -11.39
CA PHE A 751 -30.83 -9.31 -10.48
C PHE A 751 -31.45 -9.72 -9.13
N LEU A 752 -32.25 -8.84 -8.50
CA LEU A 752 -32.89 -9.12 -7.21
C LEU A 752 -33.89 -10.30 -7.27
N ASN A 753 -34.45 -10.55 -8.46
CA ASN A 753 -35.39 -11.66 -8.67
C ASN A 753 -34.71 -12.95 -9.19
N HIS A 754 -33.41 -12.90 -9.53
CA HIS A 754 -32.71 -14.03 -10.14
C HIS A 754 -32.44 -15.17 -9.14
N PRO A 755 -32.68 -16.45 -9.52
CA PRO A 755 -32.38 -17.63 -8.69
C PRO A 755 -30.97 -17.65 -8.09
N LEU A 756 -29.96 -17.44 -8.95
CA LEU A 756 -28.57 -17.44 -8.53
C LEU A 756 -28.23 -16.31 -7.54
N SER A 757 -28.91 -15.17 -7.58
CA SER A 757 -28.65 -14.08 -6.61
C SER A 757 -29.01 -14.52 -5.20
N LYS A 758 -30.15 -15.22 -5.03
CA LYS A 758 -30.55 -15.75 -3.74
C LYS A 758 -29.60 -16.84 -3.27
N TRP A 759 -29.21 -17.73 -4.19
CA TRP A 759 -28.27 -18.79 -3.87
C TRP A 759 -26.90 -18.23 -3.44
N ILE A 760 -26.36 -17.24 -4.16
CA ILE A 760 -25.10 -16.55 -3.83
C ILE A 760 -25.19 -15.93 -2.43
N GLU A 761 -26.26 -15.20 -2.13
CA GLU A 761 -26.44 -14.57 -0.81
C GLU A 761 -26.42 -15.62 0.32
N MET A 762 -27.22 -16.68 0.20
CA MET A 762 -27.39 -17.68 1.26
C MET A 762 -26.25 -18.71 1.33
N ASN A 763 -25.46 -18.90 0.27
CA ASN A 763 -24.39 -19.90 0.25
C ASN A 763 -22.99 -19.28 0.30
N LEU A 764 -22.83 -18.00 -0.02
CA LEU A 764 -21.53 -17.31 -0.01
C LEU A 764 -21.49 -16.09 0.91
N GLY A 765 -22.64 -15.56 1.35
CA GLY A 765 -22.70 -14.34 2.17
C GLY A 765 -23.22 -14.50 3.59
N LEU A 766 -24.28 -15.29 3.77
CA LEU A 766 -24.98 -15.46 5.04
C LEU A 766 -24.95 -16.90 5.53
N ASP A 767 -25.00 -17.06 6.84
CA ASP A 767 -25.21 -18.31 7.56
C ASP A 767 -26.23 -18.08 8.68
N GLU A 768 -26.82 -19.15 9.22
CA GLU A 768 -27.80 -19.09 10.30
C GLU A 768 -27.18 -19.56 11.62
N GLU A 769 -27.23 -18.71 12.65
CA GLU A 769 -26.76 -19.05 13.98
C GLU A 769 -27.74 -20.05 14.64
N THR A 770 -27.24 -21.25 14.93
CA THR A 770 -28.02 -22.38 15.46
C THR A 770 -28.26 -22.31 16.98
N SER A 771 -27.72 -21.30 17.65
CA SER A 771 -27.81 -21.16 19.11
C SER A 771 -29.19 -20.63 19.55
N PRO A 772 -29.80 -21.17 20.62
CA PRO A 772 -31.09 -20.70 21.10
C PRO A 772 -31.01 -19.24 21.60
N PRO A 773 -32.06 -18.42 21.39
CA PRO A 773 -32.07 -17.02 21.81
C PRO A 773 -31.96 -16.92 23.33
N THR A 774 -30.81 -16.45 23.81
CA THR A 774 -30.60 -16.14 25.24
C THR A 774 -31.24 -14.80 25.61
N PRO A 775 -31.51 -14.52 26.90
CA PRO A 775 -32.02 -13.23 27.35
C PRO A 775 -31.16 -12.04 26.92
N LEU A 776 -29.84 -12.25 26.74
CA LEU A 776 -28.86 -11.27 26.25
C LEU A 776 -29.03 -10.92 24.77
N LEU A 777 -29.77 -11.73 24.00
CA LEU A 777 -30.03 -11.55 22.57
C LEU A 777 -31.49 -11.14 22.28
N LYS A 778 -32.32 -10.95 23.33
CA LYS A 778 -33.72 -10.53 23.17
C LYS A 778 -33.80 -9.15 22.51
N GLY A 779 -34.39 -9.09 21.32
CA GLY A 779 -34.65 -7.86 20.57
C GLY A 779 -33.78 -7.66 19.32
N GLU A 780 -32.72 -8.45 19.12
CA GLU A 780 -31.81 -8.28 17.97
C GLU A 780 -32.40 -8.77 16.63
N GLY A 781 -33.43 -9.62 16.66
CA GLY A 781 -34.38 -9.84 15.56
C GLY A 781 -33.85 -10.55 14.30
N SER A 782 -32.57 -10.93 14.23
CA SER A 782 -31.99 -11.70 13.13
C SER A 782 -30.93 -12.67 13.67
N ASN A 783 -31.06 -13.96 13.33
CA ASN A 783 -30.06 -15.01 13.61
C ASN A 783 -29.03 -15.14 12.49
N LEU A 784 -28.97 -14.16 11.57
CA LEU A 784 -28.07 -14.21 10.44
C LEU A 784 -26.67 -13.76 10.85
N VAL A 785 -25.69 -14.57 10.50
CA VAL A 785 -24.27 -14.27 10.66
C VAL A 785 -23.56 -14.29 9.32
N ARG A 786 -22.42 -13.61 9.23
CA ARG A 786 -21.61 -13.58 8.01
C ARG A 786 -20.99 -14.95 7.77
N LYS A 787 -21.09 -15.46 6.54
CA LYS A 787 -20.45 -16.71 6.15
C LYS A 787 -18.93 -16.53 5.98
N THR A 788 -18.17 -17.56 6.34
CA THR A 788 -16.71 -17.60 6.12
C THR A 788 -16.41 -17.57 4.61
N PRO A 789 -15.51 -16.68 4.14
CA PRO A 789 -15.14 -16.61 2.73
C PRO A 789 -14.55 -17.94 2.23
N ILE A 790 -14.93 -18.34 1.01
CA ILE A 790 -14.43 -19.55 0.35
C ILE A 790 -13.90 -19.24 -1.05
N PRO A 791 -13.01 -20.06 -1.63
CA PRO A 791 -12.63 -19.94 -3.03
C PRO A 791 -13.83 -20.07 -3.96
N LEU A 792 -13.82 -19.36 -5.09
CA LEU A 792 -14.85 -19.50 -6.13
C LEU A 792 -14.98 -20.95 -6.62
N SER A 793 -13.85 -21.65 -6.72
CA SER A 793 -13.79 -23.06 -7.13
C SER A 793 -14.60 -23.95 -6.20
N VAL A 794 -14.52 -23.73 -4.88
CA VAL A 794 -15.32 -24.46 -3.89
C VAL A 794 -16.81 -24.14 -4.03
N GLY A 795 -17.18 -22.85 -4.11
CA GLY A 795 -18.58 -22.46 -4.30
C GLY A 795 -19.19 -23.00 -5.61
N SER A 796 -18.39 -23.05 -6.68
CA SER A 796 -18.80 -23.61 -7.97
C SER A 796 -19.02 -25.12 -7.89
N GLN A 797 -18.17 -25.84 -7.16
CA GLN A 797 -18.34 -27.28 -6.91
C GLN A 797 -19.56 -27.58 -6.04
N GLU A 798 -19.86 -26.74 -5.04
CA GLU A 798 -21.09 -26.87 -4.25
C GLU A 798 -22.34 -26.66 -5.10
N LEU A 799 -22.36 -25.63 -5.95
CA LEU A 799 -23.45 -25.38 -6.89
C LEU A 799 -23.62 -26.54 -7.89
N ALA A 800 -22.52 -27.07 -8.42
CA ALA A 800 -22.51 -28.21 -9.33
C ALA A 800 -23.08 -29.47 -8.67
N LYS A 801 -22.65 -29.79 -7.44
CA LYS A 801 -23.19 -30.92 -6.66
C LYS A 801 -24.68 -30.77 -6.39
N PHE A 802 -25.13 -29.55 -6.11
CA PHE A 802 -26.54 -29.27 -5.80
C PHE A 802 -27.43 -29.34 -7.04
N THR A 803 -26.95 -28.91 -8.21
CA THR A 803 -27.74 -28.77 -9.44
C THR A 803 -27.54 -29.88 -10.48
N GLY A 804 -26.48 -30.67 -10.34
CA GLY A 804 -26.04 -31.67 -11.32
C GLY A 804 -25.45 -31.08 -12.61
N VAL A 805 -25.19 -29.77 -12.65
CA VAL A 805 -24.57 -29.09 -13.79
C VAL A 805 -23.04 -29.13 -13.66
N ASP A 806 -22.34 -29.09 -14.79
CA ASP A 806 -20.88 -29.07 -14.83
C ASP A 806 -20.28 -27.90 -14.00
N ALA A 807 -19.17 -28.19 -13.31
CA ALA A 807 -18.55 -27.24 -12.39
C ALA A 807 -17.94 -26.02 -13.10
N GLN A 808 -17.47 -26.18 -14.34
CA GLN A 808 -16.93 -25.07 -15.13
C GLN A 808 -18.07 -24.12 -15.54
N VAL A 809 -19.20 -24.66 -15.97
CA VAL A 809 -20.40 -23.86 -16.28
C VAL A 809 -20.89 -23.08 -15.06
N CYS A 810 -20.89 -23.73 -13.88
CA CYS A 810 -21.22 -23.07 -12.61
C CYS A 810 -20.25 -21.91 -12.31
N SER A 811 -18.94 -22.16 -12.44
CA SER A 811 -17.90 -21.14 -12.21
C SER A 811 -18.07 -19.94 -13.12
N ASP A 812 -18.21 -20.16 -14.43
CA ASP A 812 -18.31 -19.08 -15.40
C ASP A 812 -19.59 -18.27 -15.21
N THR A 813 -20.70 -18.93 -14.89
CA THR A 813 -21.96 -18.24 -14.59
C THR A 813 -21.87 -17.44 -13.30
N LEU A 814 -21.22 -17.94 -12.25
CA LEU A 814 -21.00 -17.21 -11.01
C LEU A 814 -20.11 -15.97 -11.24
N LYS A 815 -19.03 -16.07 -12.03
CA LYS A 815 -18.21 -14.90 -12.42
C LYS A 815 -19.05 -13.84 -13.12
N GLN A 816 -19.89 -14.25 -14.06
CA GLN A 816 -20.79 -13.33 -14.77
C GLN A 816 -21.83 -12.71 -13.82
N MET A 817 -22.36 -13.45 -12.84
CA MET A 817 -23.25 -12.92 -11.81
C MET A 817 -22.56 -11.86 -10.94
N PHE A 818 -21.31 -12.09 -10.55
CA PHE A 818 -20.51 -11.10 -9.81
C PHE A 818 -20.24 -9.85 -10.63
N PHE A 819 -19.96 -10.02 -11.91
CA PHE A 819 -19.77 -8.91 -12.83
C PHE A 819 -21.06 -8.13 -13.12
N TRP A 820 -22.21 -8.81 -13.20
CA TRP A 820 -23.52 -8.15 -13.24
C TRP A 820 -23.75 -7.36 -11.94
N SER A 821 -23.51 -7.99 -10.78
CA SER A 821 -23.65 -7.36 -9.47
C SER A 821 -22.84 -6.07 -9.32
N SER A 822 -21.60 -6.02 -9.84
CA SER A 822 -20.73 -4.83 -9.73
C SER A 822 -21.16 -3.65 -10.61
N ARG A 823 -22.01 -3.88 -11.62
CA ARG A 823 -22.49 -2.85 -12.56
C ARG A 823 -23.79 -2.17 -12.10
N ILE A 824 -24.43 -2.66 -11.05
CA ILE A 824 -25.75 -2.20 -10.60
C ILE A 824 -25.71 -1.64 -9.17
N GLU A 825 -26.53 -0.61 -8.89
CA GLU A 825 -26.56 0.05 -7.57
C GLU A 825 -27.09 -0.84 -6.42
N LYS A 826 -27.95 -1.82 -6.74
CA LYS A 826 -28.58 -2.73 -5.76
C LYS A 826 -28.08 -4.18 -5.89
N GLY A 827 -26.85 -4.35 -6.39
CA GLY A 827 -26.19 -5.65 -6.44
C GLY A 827 -25.82 -6.17 -5.04
N LEU A 828 -25.30 -7.39 -5.00
CA LEU A 828 -24.58 -7.94 -3.85
C LEU A 828 -23.11 -7.49 -3.94
N PRO A 829 -22.67 -6.50 -3.14
CA PRO A 829 -21.27 -6.10 -3.12
C PRO A 829 -20.42 -7.29 -2.65
N PHE A 830 -19.28 -7.51 -3.29
CA PHE A 830 -18.36 -8.58 -2.95
C PHE A 830 -16.92 -8.09 -2.94
N ARG A 831 -16.06 -8.88 -2.32
CA ARG A 831 -14.61 -8.69 -2.29
C ARG A 831 -13.90 -9.97 -2.71
N LEU A 832 -12.77 -9.79 -3.38
CA LEU A 832 -11.88 -10.85 -3.77
C LEU A 832 -10.59 -10.72 -2.96
N HIS A 833 -10.30 -11.70 -2.12
CA HIS A 833 -9.12 -11.72 -1.26
C HIS A 833 -8.04 -12.59 -1.91
N GLN A 834 -7.05 -11.96 -2.53
CA GLN A 834 -5.89 -12.66 -3.12
C GLN A 834 -4.73 -12.61 -2.13
N PHE A 835 -4.30 -13.79 -1.67
CA PHE A 835 -3.09 -13.93 -0.86
C PHE A 835 -1.91 -14.28 -1.76
N ILE A 836 -0.84 -13.51 -1.64
CA ILE A 836 0.43 -13.76 -2.32
C ILE A 836 1.47 -14.01 -1.23
N SER A 837 2.12 -15.17 -1.29
CA SER A 837 3.17 -15.56 -0.35
C SER A 837 4.53 -15.18 -0.91
N GLN A 838 5.45 -14.82 -0.02
CA GLN A 838 6.85 -14.65 -0.39
C GLN A 838 7.44 -16.00 -0.85
N GLY A 839 8.30 -15.98 -1.87
CA GLY A 839 9.07 -17.15 -2.27
C GLY A 839 9.93 -17.71 -1.12
N GLY A 840 10.00 -19.04 -1.03
CA GLY A 840 10.81 -19.77 -0.06
C GLY A 840 11.93 -20.58 -0.71
N SER A 841 12.76 -21.22 0.12
CA SER A 841 13.76 -22.18 -0.38
C SER A 841 13.12 -23.51 -0.76
N VAL A 842 13.64 -24.15 -1.80
CA VAL A 842 13.42 -25.59 -2.00
C VAL A 842 14.33 -26.34 -1.03
N TYR A 843 13.78 -27.30 -0.29
CA TYR A 843 14.54 -28.15 0.61
C TYR A 843 14.73 -29.52 -0.02
N ALA A 844 15.92 -30.09 0.13
CA ALA A 844 16.28 -31.42 -0.37
C ALA A 844 16.97 -32.30 0.68
N THR A 845 16.81 -33.62 0.57
CA THR A 845 17.64 -34.57 1.33
C THR A 845 19.05 -34.68 0.74
N LEU A 846 20.06 -35.05 1.54
CA LEU A 846 21.47 -35.23 1.11
C LEU A 846 21.72 -36.46 0.22
N GLU A 847 20.70 -36.93 -0.50
CA GLU A 847 20.80 -38.07 -1.40
C GLU A 847 21.23 -37.58 -2.80
N SER A 848 21.57 -38.52 -3.69
CA SER A 848 21.86 -38.17 -5.08
C SER A 848 20.68 -37.45 -5.73
N GLN A 849 20.96 -36.63 -6.75
CA GLN A 849 19.94 -35.85 -7.48
C GLN A 849 18.76 -36.72 -7.96
N GLU A 850 18.99 -38.00 -8.28
CA GLU A 850 17.96 -38.96 -8.71
C GLU A 850 17.02 -39.45 -7.59
N LYS A 851 17.47 -39.43 -6.33
CA LYS A 851 16.77 -40.04 -5.19
C LYS A 851 16.31 -39.05 -4.13
N ARG A 852 16.86 -37.83 -4.14
CA ARG A 852 16.51 -36.81 -3.14
C ARG A 852 15.02 -36.47 -3.17
N TYR A 853 14.50 -36.26 -1.96
CA TYR A 853 13.14 -35.79 -1.73
C TYR A 853 13.15 -34.26 -1.72
N LEU A 854 12.16 -33.63 -2.35
CA LEU A 854 12.03 -32.18 -2.49
C LEU A 854 10.76 -31.69 -1.77
N THR A 855 10.86 -30.55 -1.10
CA THR A 855 9.71 -29.89 -0.46
C THR A 855 9.92 -28.38 -0.38
N LEU A 856 8.83 -27.60 -0.37
CA LEU A 856 8.86 -26.16 -0.06
C LEU A 856 8.66 -25.88 1.43
N GLU A 857 8.29 -26.91 2.20
CA GLU A 857 8.12 -26.77 3.64
C GLU A 857 9.49 -26.81 4.33
N GLY A 858 9.80 -25.75 5.09
CA GLY A 858 11.04 -25.61 5.88
C GLY A 858 11.11 -26.52 7.11
N GLN A 859 10.84 -27.81 6.92
CA GLN A 859 11.09 -28.86 7.89
C GLN A 859 12.58 -29.23 7.83
N TYR A 860 13.23 -29.47 8.97
CA TYR A 860 14.62 -29.94 9.00
C TYR A 860 14.71 -31.47 8.82
N LYS A 861 13.58 -32.18 8.81
CA LYS A 861 13.51 -33.64 8.67
C LYS A 861 12.29 -34.09 7.87
N THR A 862 12.42 -35.18 7.12
CA THR A 862 11.29 -35.92 6.52
C THR A 862 10.62 -36.85 7.55
N THR A 863 9.46 -37.44 7.21
CA THR A 863 8.77 -38.48 8.01
C THR A 863 9.62 -39.71 8.30
N GLY A 864 10.72 -39.92 7.57
CA GLY A 864 11.70 -40.99 7.77
C GLY A 864 12.99 -40.54 8.48
N ASP A 865 12.95 -39.47 9.27
CA ASP A 865 14.08 -38.93 10.05
C ASP A 865 15.27 -38.38 9.22
N ARG A 866 15.10 -38.21 7.90
CA ARG A 866 16.16 -37.73 6.99
C ARG A 866 16.23 -36.21 7.01
N LEU A 867 17.44 -35.66 7.11
CA LEU A 867 17.63 -34.21 7.17
C LEU A 867 17.33 -33.54 5.81
N LEU A 868 16.69 -32.38 5.90
CA LEU A 868 16.35 -31.51 4.78
C LEU A 868 17.24 -30.26 4.84
N PHE A 869 17.88 -29.95 3.72
CA PHE A 869 18.75 -28.80 3.56
C PHE A 869 18.16 -27.84 2.54
N PRO A 870 18.15 -26.53 2.81
CA PRO A 870 17.76 -25.57 1.80
C PRO A 870 18.75 -25.60 0.64
N LEU A 871 18.21 -25.66 -0.57
CA LEU A 871 18.98 -25.51 -1.80
C LEU A 871 19.20 -24.04 -2.09
N VAL A 872 20.41 -23.71 -2.52
CA VAL A 872 20.77 -22.44 -3.13
C VAL A 872 21.30 -22.71 -4.53
N PHE A 873 21.07 -21.80 -5.46
CA PHE A 873 21.40 -22.01 -6.88
C PHE A 873 22.47 -21.01 -7.33
N CYS A 874 23.42 -21.48 -8.15
CA CYS A 874 24.33 -20.63 -8.87
C CYS A 874 23.53 -19.71 -9.79
N ARG A 875 23.83 -18.41 -9.77
CA ARG A 875 23.12 -17.40 -10.58
C ARG A 875 23.54 -17.36 -12.05
N GLU A 876 24.58 -18.10 -12.42
CA GLU A 876 25.10 -18.12 -13.80
C GLU A 876 24.83 -19.43 -14.55
N CYS A 877 24.68 -20.53 -13.82
CA CYS A 877 24.54 -21.85 -14.44
C CYS A 877 23.43 -22.71 -13.82
N GLY A 878 22.69 -22.15 -12.86
CA GLY A 878 21.61 -22.82 -12.15
C GLY A 878 21.99 -24.04 -11.31
N GLN A 879 23.29 -24.31 -11.12
CA GLN A 879 23.76 -25.43 -10.31
C GLN A 879 23.28 -25.27 -8.86
N ASP A 880 22.63 -26.30 -8.33
CA ASP A 880 22.14 -26.32 -6.96
C ASP A 880 23.23 -26.77 -5.97
N TYR A 881 23.20 -26.19 -4.77
CA TYR A 881 24.07 -26.51 -3.64
C TYR A 881 23.23 -26.61 -2.37
N ASN A 882 23.59 -27.54 -1.50
CA ASN A 882 23.01 -27.59 -0.15
C ASN A 882 23.64 -26.49 0.70
N LEU A 883 22.81 -25.59 1.25
CA LEU A 883 23.29 -24.57 2.17
C LEU A 883 23.55 -25.19 3.54
N ILE A 884 24.83 -25.27 3.91
CA ILE A 884 25.29 -25.73 5.21
C ILE A 884 25.81 -24.50 5.96
N ILE A 885 25.07 -24.05 6.97
CA ILE A 885 25.51 -22.94 7.82
C ILE A 885 26.46 -23.53 8.86
N GLN A 886 27.76 -23.25 8.73
CA GLN A 886 28.72 -23.48 9.81
C GLN A 886 28.42 -22.49 10.93
N ASN A 887 28.07 -23.00 12.11
CA ASN A 887 28.00 -22.21 13.35
C ASN A 887 29.39 -21.92 13.90
#